data_AF-A0A2T6ADX1-F1
#
_entry.id   AF-A0A2T6ADX1-F1
#
_cell.length_a   1.000
_cell.length_b   1.000
_cell.length_c   1.000
_cell.angle_alpha   90.00
_cell.angle_beta   90.00
_cell.angle_gamma   90.00
#
_symmetry.space_group_name_H-M   'P 1'
#
loop_
_entity.id
_entity.type
_entity.pdbx_description
1 polymer ?
#
loop_
_entity_poly.entity_id
_entity_poly.type
_entity_poly.pdbx_seq_one_letter_code
_entity_poly.pdbx_strand_id
1 'polypeptide(L)'
;MRNKIKAPTKNEDRIIKFLILLGIVSILNFIFFFLNEEYWGNLFLFGLLLISLFYGILKKLYLWYNYSNISIPKIPEKKKEFTVDVLTTYFPGEPRQMIITTLEAILKIKYPHETYLCDEANDLYLKKFCLENGIHHVTRNNRKDAKAGNINNALEKVATGEIAVILDPDHIPDPDFLDTVLPYFTDPKIAFVQTVQGYYNIKETLVARGAAEQTFQFYGPMMMTLNSYKSVNAIGANCVFRRSALDSIGGHAPGLCEDMHTAMQLYAKGWQAVYLPEVLAQGLAPSNLTSYFKQQLKWARGTFELLFKVYPKLYIDFSLRQKVHFGILPLHYLSGVIYLINFLIPIISLLFSVTPWKGNVIDFALVLLPVVISSILIRTFIQKWVINKKERGFHLIGGLLEINTWWIYILGLFYTIIDKNIPYLPTPKENEFATNLKIIIPNSIVAFLSLFAVYIGLMRDFTPFTLVMAGFAIFNAIIMLLGVYLTIKTTNENNILKNNLNQEILTDLNIFRSKLFKTGNSIFSITRFAALPLLLFILVGSLHFKQKNDLAKWDKISPQYHEIKKDSYLGIYHPEKDTGLVNLNQINQIEEKQNVDFDIISFYLGWDIGQNELIPGQLMDSIARKGAIPMITWEPWLPVISDSARVAEKRSIFQRISSGDYDTYIANFGRALAEFDKPVFLRFAHEFDNPQYPWSQTNAKHPEEFKLAWKHIYKILKAQGAKKTMFVWNPWKAKGMGKFYPGDEYVDWVGFTILNYGPLNMNGKSVAFEKLYQRFHDKLYWFTRKPVMLAEFGSIKHNGNQSQWLKNAARELKNNYNEIAAVVMFNSAFDDNIPVGKIYPKKYLDWTTDSISYLKSFADSKRTAFESKKDRIVVFDEQLKFNEKPKGVRYKKGLNWKDNYYVLSRETLLEDFKLMNEHGINTIHYPGGNVYERNTLKYALDQNVNIIYDFRELTPKYFLEDRSKLGYFENSILEKIEELKTLPNITGLSFNLPSGSNFIKPLLFEEREASIEWYSSVFSRIKARNISIPLILDLELNADTRSIMKDIVKTVPIDYFGLIVKDTVFLKETIHFANQNKIPLIISSISADIGLNMKIDDTPLIVENWQDERLSNKLSFDGLLDFEGRKKLNFKNLSNHWSNKKIKTNQTKIGILKPAISLIPSEKVSYQAMLFSNGKWFYGNKIEEDYLYEWTLIKTDTFNNPLALKKLGNKPELSLKIPHDYDFYRLLLTVKSPSEDFVMRSITKLNTPLITEK
;
A
#
# COMPACT_ATOMS: atom_id res chain seq x y z
N MET A 1 18.01 -6.66 -53.57
CA MET A 1 17.57 -5.25 -53.48
C MET A 1 17.92 -4.71 -52.10
N ARG A 2 18.77 -3.67 -52.00
CA ARG A 2 19.03 -2.96 -50.73
C ARG A 2 17.71 -2.34 -50.27
N ASN A 3 17.22 -2.70 -49.08
CA ASN A 3 16.02 -2.07 -48.49
C ASN A 3 16.39 -0.64 -48.08
N LYS A 4 16.27 0.33 -48.99
CA LYS A 4 16.55 1.75 -48.69
C LYS A 4 15.57 2.26 -47.64
N ILE A 5 16.10 2.89 -46.58
CA ILE A 5 15.31 3.51 -45.53
C ILE A 5 14.57 4.72 -46.12
N LYS A 6 13.31 4.91 -45.73
CA LYS A 6 12.48 6.03 -46.17
C LYS A 6 12.25 7.01 -45.02
N ALA A 7 12.15 8.30 -45.35
CA ALA A 7 11.82 9.33 -44.38
C ALA A 7 10.44 9.04 -43.76
N PRO A 8 10.18 9.48 -42.51
CA PRO A 8 8.88 9.31 -41.88
C PRO A 8 7.74 9.85 -42.74
N THR A 9 6.65 9.10 -42.85
CA THR A 9 5.42 9.63 -43.45
C THR A 9 4.83 10.74 -42.58
N LYS A 10 3.98 11.63 -43.14
CA LYS A 10 3.30 12.69 -42.36
C LYS A 10 2.54 12.12 -41.14
N ASN A 11 1.96 10.93 -41.26
CA ASN A 11 1.26 10.27 -40.17
C ASN A 11 2.24 9.76 -39.10
N GLU A 12 3.36 9.17 -39.50
CA GLU A 12 4.39 8.72 -38.55
C GLU A 12 5.04 9.88 -37.82
N ASP A 13 5.33 10.99 -38.51
CA ASP A 13 5.85 12.22 -37.90
C ASP A 13 4.89 12.78 -36.84
N ARG A 14 3.57 12.84 -37.15
CA ARG A 14 2.53 13.21 -36.18
C ARG A 14 2.50 12.26 -34.98
N ILE A 15 2.59 10.94 -35.21
CA ILE A 15 2.62 9.95 -34.13
C ILE A 15 3.84 10.14 -33.22
N ILE A 16 5.03 10.37 -33.80
CA ILE A 16 6.26 10.62 -33.03
C ILE A 16 6.08 11.85 -32.13
N LYS A 17 5.64 12.97 -32.71
CA LYS A 17 5.43 14.22 -31.97
C LYS A 17 4.40 14.06 -30.85
N PHE A 18 3.33 13.32 -31.12
CA PHE A 18 2.30 13.07 -30.12
C PHE A 18 2.77 12.13 -28.99
N LEU A 19 3.52 11.07 -29.30
CA LEU A 19 4.16 10.22 -28.30
C LEU A 19 5.12 11.02 -27.39
N ILE A 20 5.93 11.90 -27.99
CA ILE A 20 6.84 12.78 -27.26
C ILE A 20 6.06 13.75 -26.35
N LEU A 21 4.99 14.35 -26.85
CA LEU A 21 4.13 15.24 -26.06
C LEU A 21 3.56 14.51 -24.83
N LEU A 22 3.00 13.31 -25.01
CA LEU A 22 2.51 12.48 -23.90
C LEU A 22 3.63 12.10 -22.91
N GLY A 23 4.83 11.82 -23.43
CA GLY A 23 6.02 11.59 -22.59
C GLY A 23 6.40 12.81 -21.75
N ILE A 24 6.36 14.01 -22.33
CA ILE A 24 6.64 15.27 -21.61
C ILE A 24 5.60 15.52 -20.53
N VAL A 25 4.31 15.36 -20.84
CA VAL A 25 3.21 15.48 -19.86
C VAL A 25 3.41 14.49 -18.71
N SER A 26 3.82 13.25 -19.02
CA SER A 26 4.13 12.24 -18.01
C SER A 26 5.27 12.67 -17.09
N ILE A 27 6.34 13.25 -17.64
CA ILE A 27 7.48 13.77 -16.87
C ILE A 27 7.04 14.93 -15.96
N LEU A 28 6.28 15.89 -16.47
CA LEU A 28 5.80 17.03 -15.69
C LEU A 28 4.92 16.58 -14.51
N ASN A 29 4.01 15.63 -14.75
CA ASN A 29 3.18 15.04 -13.69
C ASN A 29 4.04 14.32 -12.63
N PHE A 30 5.07 13.58 -13.06
CA PHE A 30 6.00 12.93 -12.13
C PHE A 30 6.80 13.94 -11.30
N ILE A 31 7.35 15.00 -11.90
CA ILE A 31 8.10 16.04 -11.19
C ILE A 31 7.21 16.73 -10.15
N PHE A 32 5.98 17.10 -10.52
CA PHE A 32 5.04 17.74 -9.61
C PHE A 32 4.74 16.87 -8.37
N PHE A 33 4.55 15.57 -8.57
CA PHE A 33 4.36 14.62 -7.47
C PHE A 33 5.64 14.42 -6.64
N PHE A 34 6.77 14.22 -7.31
CA PHE A 34 8.03 13.84 -6.68
C PHE A 34 8.66 14.95 -5.83
N LEU A 35 8.48 16.22 -6.21
CA LEU A 35 9.06 17.37 -5.51
C LEU A 35 8.24 17.83 -4.28
N ASN A 36 7.09 17.23 -4.00
CA ASN A 36 6.29 17.58 -2.82
C ASN A 36 7.09 17.32 -1.53
N GLU A 37 7.19 18.35 -0.68
CA GLU A 37 8.00 18.37 0.55
C GLU A 37 7.60 17.26 1.53
N GLU A 38 6.33 16.84 1.51
CA GLU A 38 5.83 15.77 2.38
C GLU A 38 6.51 14.41 2.13
N TYR A 39 7.15 14.23 0.97
CA TYR A 39 7.80 12.97 0.59
C TYR A 39 9.33 12.99 0.73
N TRP A 40 9.93 14.07 1.22
CA TRP A 40 11.37 14.16 1.37
C TRP A 40 11.85 13.27 2.53
N GLY A 41 12.75 12.33 2.23
CA GLY A 41 13.45 11.52 3.22
C GLY A 41 14.73 12.20 3.69
N ASN A 42 15.82 11.45 3.73
CA ASN A 42 17.16 11.98 3.97
C ASN A 42 17.58 12.94 2.85
N LEU A 43 17.85 14.19 3.19
CA LEU A 43 18.12 15.27 2.23
C LEU A 43 19.35 15.00 1.34
N PHE A 44 20.41 14.39 1.87
CA PHE A 44 21.60 14.06 1.08
C PHE A 44 21.29 13.01 0.02
N LEU A 45 20.65 11.91 0.40
CA LEU A 45 20.25 10.87 -0.55
C LEU A 45 19.17 11.35 -1.53
N PHE A 46 18.24 12.19 -1.07
CA PHE A 46 17.24 12.83 -1.93
C PHE A 46 17.90 13.72 -2.98
N GLY A 47 18.91 14.52 -2.59
CA GLY A 47 19.69 15.34 -3.51
C GLY A 47 20.43 14.50 -4.57
N LEU A 48 21.06 13.40 -4.16
CA LEU A 48 21.68 12.44 -5.09
C LEU A 48 20.67 11.83 -6.07
N LEU A 49 19.50 11.43 -5.56
CA LEU A 49 18.41 10.90 -6.38
C LEU A 49 17.90 11.96 -7.37
N LEU A 50 17.77 13.22 -6.94
CA LEU A 50 17.35 14.33 -7.79
C LEU A 50 18.34 14.59 -8.92
N ILE A 51 19.65 14.57 -8.64
CA ILE A 51 20.71 14.73 -9.66
C ILE A 51 20.59 13.62 -10.71
N SER A 52 20.43 12.37 -10.27
CA SER A 52 20.28 11.22 -11.17
C SER A 52 19.02 11.33 -12.04
N LEU A 53 17.88 11.65 -11.43
CA LEU A 53 16.61 11.81 -12.13
C LEU A 53 16.65 12.97 -13.13
N PHE A 54 17.22 14.12 -12.73
CA PHE A 54 17.35 15.29 -13.59
C PHE A 54 18.22 14.98 -14.82
N TYR A 55 19.38 14.35 -14.64
CA TYR A 55 20.22 13.91 -15.76
C TYR A 55 19.47 12.91 -16.67
N GLY A 56 18.78 11.93 -16.07
CA GLY A 56 17.98 10.97 -16.81
C GLY A 56 16.91 11.64 -17.68
N ILE A 57 16.15 12.57 -17.11
CA ILE A 57 15.13 13.36 -17.80
C ILE A 57 15.77 14.18 -18.93
N LEU A 58 16.87 14.89 -18.67
CA LEU A 58 17.56 15.70 -19.67
C LEU A 58 18.06 14.83 -20.85
N LYS A 59 18.66 13.67 -20.58
CA LYS A 59 19.10 12.70 -21.60
C LYS A 59 17.91 12.22 -22.45
N LYS A 60 16.75 11.96 -21.84
CA LYS A 60 15.53 11.56 -22.58
C LYS A 60 14.96 12.70 -23.42
N LEU A 61 14.83 13.90 -22.85
CA LEU A 61 14.34 15.07 -23.58
C LEU A 61 15.24 15.41 -24.77
N TYR A 62 16.56 15.30 -24.63
CA TYR A 62 17.50 15.46 -25.74
C TYR A 62 17.30 14.38 -26.82
N LEU A 63 17.13 13.11 -26.45
CA LEU A 63 16.83 12.04 -27.40
C LEU A 63 15.51 12.31 -28.14
N TRP A 64 14.46 12.70 -27.43
CA TRP A 64 13.15 13.00 -28.02
C TRP A 64 13.18 14.23 -28.92
N TYR A 65 13.91 15.27 -28.54
CA TYR A 65 14.18 16.43 -29.40
C TYR A 65 14.80 16.00 -30.73
N ASN A 66 15.76 15.07 -30.70
CA ASN A 66 16.32 14.50 -31.92
C ASN A 66 15.27 13.68 -32.68
N TYR A 67 14.55 12.78 -32.03
CA TYR A 67 13.57 11.93 -32.72
C TYR A 67 12.43 12.69 -33.43
N SER A 68 12.17 13.94 -33.05
CA SER A 68 11.10 14.77 -33.61
C SER A 68 11.28 15.21 -35.07
N ASN A 69 12.47 15.04 -35.66
CA ASN A 69 12.75 15.57 -37.00
C ASN A 69 13.71 14.70 -37.84
N ILE A 70 13.44 13.38 -37.92
CA ILE A 70 14.23 12.43 -38.72
C ILE A 70 14.13 12.80 -40.21
N SER A 71 15.26 13.06 -40.88
CA SER A 71 15.32 13.25 -42.34
C SER A 71 16.20 12.23 -43.05
N ILE A 72 15.91 12.02 -44.32
CA ILE A 72 16.76 11.27 -45.24
C ILE A 72 17.04 12.17 -46.43
N PRO A 73 18.32 12.46 -46.75
CA PRO A 73 18.64 13.36 -47.84
C PRO A 73 18.26 12.71 -49.17
N LYS A 74 17.69 13.50 -50.09
CA LYS A 74 17.48 13.05 -51.47
C LYS A 74 18.83 13.01 -52.17
N ILE A 75 19.10 11.94 -52.93
CA ILE A 75 20.31 11.82 -53.75
C ILE A 75 20.19 12.88 -54.87
N PRO A 76 21.12 13.85 -54.96
CA PRO A 76 21.13 14.79 -56.06
C PRO A 76 21.51 14.09 -57.37
N GLU A 77 21.13 14.66 -58.51
CA GLU A 77 21.72 14.24 -59.79
C GLU A 77 23.18 14.65 -59.83
N LYS A 78 24.06 13.71 -60.21
CA LYS A 78 25.48 13.96 -60.37
C LYS A 78 25.69 14.82 -61.62
N LYS A 79 26.16 16.06 -61.45
CA LYS A 79 26.39 17.01 -62.55
C LYS A 79 27.85 17.11 -63.00
N LYS A 80 28.78 16.57 -62.22
CA LYS A 80 30.22 16.67 -62.43
C LYS A 80 30.91 15.37 -62.01
N GLU A 81 31.94 14.97 -62.76
CA GLU A 81 32.92 13.94 -62.38
C GLU A 81 33.97 14.55 -61.45
N PHE A 82 34.27 13.90 -60.33
CA PHE A 82 35.24 14.38 -59.33
C PHE A 82 36.48 13.51 -59.37
N THR A 83 37.67 14.09 -59.20
CA THR A 83 38.87 13.32 -58.88
C THR A 83 38.83 12.93 -57.40
N VAL A 84 39.13 11.66 -57.10
CA VAL A 84 38.97 11.10 -55.76
C VAL A 84 40.24 10.41 -55.30
N ASP A 85 40.68 10.76 -54.09
CA ASP A 85 41.73 10.04 -53.37
C ASP A 85 41.09 9.22 -52.24
N VAL A 86 41.42 7.93 -52.16
CA VAL A 86 41.02 7.04 -51.06
C VAL A 86 42.22 6.78 -50.17
N LEU A 87 42.18 7.30 -48.95
CA LEU A 87 43.25 7.20 -47.97
C LEU A 87 42.86 6.23 -46.84
N THR A 88 43.75 5.28 -46.58
CA THR A 88 43.72 4.45 -45.36
C THR A 88 45.06 4.54 -44.63
N THR A 89 45.07 4.24 -43.34
CA THR A 89 46.28 4.38 -42.50
C THR A 89 46.75 3.05 -41.97
N TYR A 90 48.06 2.87 -41.78
CA TYR A 90 48.64 1.75 -41.06
C TYR A 90 49.48 2.21 -39.88
N PHE A 91 49.25 1.62 -38.71
CA PHE A 91 50.04 1.86 -37.51
C PHE A 91 50.80 0.58 -37.08
N PRO A 92 52.03 0.71 -36.54
CA PRO A 92 52.79 -0.44 -36.03
C PRO A 92 52.00 -1.34 -35.09
N GLY A 93 51.90 -2.63 -35.41
CA GLY A 93 51.20 -3.64 -34.60
C GLY A 93 49.78 -3.97 -35.07
N GLU A 94 49.27 -3.29 -36.11
CA GLU A 94 48.06 -3.74 -36.78
C GLU A 94 48.33 -4.97 -37.66
N PRO A 95 47.40 -5.95 -37.75
CA PRO A 95 47.59 -7.15 -38.56
C PRO A 95 47.71 -6.80 -40.05
N ARG A 96 48.82 -7.19 -40.70
CA ARG A 96 49.04 -6.93 -42.13
C ARG A 96 47.89 -7.44 -43.00
N GLN A 97 47.37 -8.63 -42.70
CA GLN A 97 46.30 -9.24 -43.47
C GLN A 97 45.00 -8.42 -43.46
N MET A 98 44.69 -7.75 -42.34
CA MET A 98 43.52 -6.88 -42.23
C MET A 98 43.62 -5.69 -43.19
N ILE A 99 44.78 -5.03 -43.22
CA ILE A 99 45.06 -3.90 -44.12
C ILE A 99 45.01 -4.34 -45.58
N ILE A 100 45.61 -5.49 -45.90
CA ILE A 100 45.59 -6.05 -47.25
C ILE A 100 44.14 -6.25 -47.70
N THR A 101 43.30 -6.87 -46.87
CA THR A 101 41.88 -7.07 -47.18
C THR A 101 41.15 -5.75 -47.41
N THR A 102 41.44 -4.71 -46.63
CA THR A 102 40.88 -3.37 -46.85
C THR A 102 41.38 -2.74 -48.16
N LEU A 103 42.68 -2.81 -48.46
CA LEU A 103 43.26 -2.29 -49.70
C LEU A 103 42.72 -3.01 -50.94
N GLU A 104 42.62 -4.34 -50.92
CA GLU A 104 42.00 -5.12 -51.99
C GLU A 104 40.54 -4.76 -52.21
N ALA A 105 39.81 -4.38 -51.15
CA ALA A 105 38.44 -3.92 -51.25
C ALA A 105 38.34 -2.49 -51.79
N ILE A 106 39.29 -1.61 -51.44
CA ILE A 106 39.38 -0.26 -52.01
C ILE A 106 39.60 -0.35 -53.53
N LEU A 107 40.54 -1.19 -53.99
CA LEU A 107 40.80 -1.40 -55.42
C LEU A 107 39.59 -1.93 -56.21
N LYS A 108 38.60 -2.52 -55.52
CA LYS A 108 37.35 -3.02 -56.13
C LYS A 108 36.25 -1.96 -56.21
N ILE A 109 36.48 -0.74 -55.69
CA ILE A 109 35.54 0.38 -55.87
C ILE A 109 35.48 0.72 -57.37
N LYS A 110 34.26 0.76 -57.91
CA LYS A 110 34.04 0.88 -59.37
C LYS A 110 34.40 2.25 -59.94
N TYR A 111 34.24 3.30 -59.13
CA TYR A 111 34.50 4.66 -59.56
C TYR A 111 36.01 4.93 -59.66
N PRO A 112 36.51 5.62 -60.70
CA PRO A 112 37.95 5.92 -60.82
C PRO A 112 38.48 6.70 -59.61
N HIS A 113 39.56 6.21 -59.00
CA HIS A 113 40.16 6.81 -57.81
C HIS A 113 41.64 6.45 -57.69
N GLU A 114 42.39 7.30 -56.99
CA GLU A 114 43.77 7.01 -56.56
C GLU A 114 43.74 6.45 -55.13
N THR A 115 44.55 5.42 -54.86
CA THR A 115 44.58 4.76 -53.54
C THR A 115 45.88 5.08 -52.80
N TYR A 116 45.78 5.48 -51.54
CA TYR A 116 46.91 5.82 -50.69
C TYR A 116 46.91 4.99 -49.40
N LEU A 117 48.04 4.33 -49.13
CA LEU A 117 48.34 3.75 -47.83
C LEU A 117 49.28 4.71 -47.07
N CYS A 118 48.75 5.34 -46.03
CA CYS A 118 49.52 6.20 -45.13
C CYS A 118 50.13 5.34 -44.01
N ASP A 119 51.38 4.94 -44.16
CA ASP A 119 52.06 3.95 -43.32
C ASP A 119 53.03 4.63 -42.31
N GLU A 120 52.71 4.56 -41.01
CA GLU A 120 53.56 5.07 -39.92
C GLU A 120 54.69 4.11 -39.48
N ALA A 121 54.66 2.86 -39.96
CA ALA A 121 55.67 1.84 -39.72
C ALA A 121 56.73 1.78 -40.83
N ASN A 122 56.44 2.31 -42.01
CA ASN A 122 57.22 2.13 -43.23
C ASN A 122 57.52 0.63 -43.48
N ASP A 123 56.48 -0.20 -43.37
CA ASP A 123 56.57 -1.64 -43.44
C ASP A 123 56.94 -2.11 -44.86
N LEU A 124 58.06 -2.82 -44.97
CA LEU A 124 58.60 -3.26 -46.26
C LEU A 124 57.65 -4.17 -47.04
N TYR A 125 56.86 -5.00 -46.34
CA TYR A 125 55.92 -5.90 -46.97
C TYR A 125 54.74 -5.12 -47.56
N LEU A 126 54.16 -4.20 -46.78
CA LEU A 126 53.06 -3.36 -47.25
C LEU A 126 53.51 -2.42 -48.37
N LYS A 127 54.73 -1.90 -48.30
CA LYS A 127 55.32 -1.09 -49.37
C LYS A 127 55.44 -1.87 -50.69
N LYS A 128 55.89 -3.13 -50.62
CA LYS A 128 55.96 -4.02 -51.79
C LYS A 128 54.57 -4.31 -52.34
N PHE A 129 53.62 -4.67 -51.47
CA PHE A 129 52.23 -4.91 -51.86
C PHE A 129 51.60 -3.69 -52.55
N CYS A 130 51.83 -2.49 -52.01
CA CYS A 130 51.35 -1.25 -52.61
C CYS A 130 51.92 -1.04 -54.02
N LEU A 131 53.22 -1.24 -54.20
CA LEU A 131 53.87 -1.09 -55.51
C LEU A 131 53.35 -2.10 -56.55
N GLU A 132 53.11 -3.35 -56.15
CA GLU A 132 52.57 -4.40 -57.02
C GLU A 132 51.12 -4.17 -57.44
N ASN A 133 50.35 -3.41 -56.66
CA ASN A 133 48.92 -3.18 -56.88
C ASN A 133 48.58 -1.72 -57.28
N GLY A 134 49.58 -0.90 -57.61
CA GLY A 134 49.38 0.49 -58.04
C GLY A 134 48.84 1.42 -56.93
N ILE A 135 49.16 1.13 -55.67
CA ILE A 135 48.78 1.94 -54.51
C ILE A 135 49.94 2.86 -54.13
N HIS A 136 49.65 4.14 -53.86
CA HIS A 136 50.64 5.09 -53.37
C HIS A 136 50.97 4.80 -51.90
N HIS A 137 52.20 4.35 -51.64
CA HIS A 137 52.71 4.19 -50.29
C HIS A 137 53.28 5.53 -49.78
N VAL A 138 52.70 6.06 -48.70
CA VAL A 138 53.11 7.33 -48.11
C VAL A 138 53.57 7.11 -46.68
N THR A 139 54.74 7.62 -46.33
CA THR A 139 55.26 7.51 -44.96
C THR A 139 55.79 8.87 -44.46
N ARG A 140 56.03 8.97 -43.15
CA ARG A 140 56.57 10.16 -42.50
C ARG A 140 57.47 9.80 -41.32
N ASN A 141 58.45 10.66 -41.05
CA ASN A 141 59.45 10.43 -40.00
C ASN A 141 59.04 10.99 -38.63
N ASN A 142 58.00 11.83 -38.57
CA ASN A 142 57.44 12.35 -37.32
C ASN A 142 56.04 11.75 -37.10
N ARG A 143 55.76 11.25 -35.89
CA ARG A 143 54.45 10.65 -35.53
C ARG A 143 53.56 11.66 -34.80
N LYS A 144 53.68 12.95 -35.15
CA LYS A 144 52.91 14.02 -34.52
C LYS A 144 51.44 13.92 -34.93
N ASP A 145 50.51 14.14 -34.01
CA ASP A 145 49.07 14.16 -34.29
C ASP A 145 48.48 12.85 -34.85
N ALA A 146 49.17 11.73 -34.65
CA ALA A 146 48.72 10.36 -34.97
C ALA A 146 48.02 10.26 -36.35
N LYS A 147 46.81 9.68 -36.41
CA LYS A 147 46.04 9.49 -37.66
C LYS A 147 45.84 10.78 -38.44
N ALA A 148 45.45 11.88 -37.79
CA ALA A 148 45.23 13.16 -38.45
C ALA A 148 46.51 13.69 -39.11
N GLY A 149 47.64 13.64 -38.41
CA GLY A 149 48.93 14.04 -38.97
C GLY A 149 49.40 13.14 -40.12
N ASN A 150 49.09 11.85 -40.07
CA ASN A 150 49.45 10.91 -41.14
C ASN A 150 48.66 11.19 -42.43
N ILE A 151 47.35 11.44 -42.28
CA ILE A 151 46.47 11.85 -43.39
C ILE A 151 46.92 13.19 -43.95
N ASN A 152 47.18 14.19 -43.10
CA ASN A 152 47.65 15.51 -43.54
C ASN A 152 48.98 15.43 -44.31
N ASN A 153 49.90 14.56 -43.91
CA ASN A 153 51.15 14.34 -44.64
C ASN A 153 50.92 13.81 -46.08
N ALA A 154 49.93 12.93 -46.29
CA ALA A 154 49.57 12.47 -47.63
C ALA A 154 48.85 13.57 -48.43
N LEU A 155 47.91 14.26 -47.79
CA LEU A 155 47.18 15.40 -48.35
C LEU A 155 48.11 16.55 -48.78
N GLU A 156 49.18 16.84 -48.04
CA GLU A 156 50.10 17.93 -48.37
C GLU A 156 51.09 17.57 -49.48
N LYS A 157 51.52 16.30 -49.56
CA LYS A 157 52.66 15.91 -50.41
C LYS A 157 52.28 15.31 -51.75
N VAL A 158 51.22 14.51 -51.80
CA VAL A 158 50.97 13.62 -52.94
C VAL A 158 49.51 13.54 -53.37
N ALA A 159 48.55 13.64 -52.45
CA ALA A 159 47.13 13.50 -52.75
C ALA A 159 46.53 14.81 -53.30
N THR A 160 46.03 14.77 -54.54
CA THR A 160 45.58 15.96 -55.32
C THR A 160 44.10 15.93 -55.73
N GLY A 161 43.34 14.93 -55.30
CA GLY A 161 41.92 14.77 -55.61
C GLY A 161 41.05 15.91 -55.06
N GLU A 162 39.97 16.25 -55.78
CA GLU A 162 38.96 17.21 -55.31
C GLU A 162 38.22 16.69 -54.07
N ILE A 163 38.14 15.36 -53.94
CA ILE A 163 37.47 14.64 -52.86
C ILE A 163 38.46 13.66 -52.21
N ALA A 164 38.51 13.68 -50.88
CA ALA A 164 39.32 12.76 -50.07
C ALA A 164 38.40 11.84 -49.25
N VAL A 165 38.50 10.53 -49.48
CA VAL A 165 37.84 9.51 -48.66
C VAL A 165 38.80 9.05 -47.59
N ILE A 166 38.37 9.12 -46.33
CA ILE A 166 39.13 8.59 -45.20
C ILE A 166 38.47 7.30 -44.73
N LEU A 167 39.17 6.18 -44.93
CA LEU A 167 38.78 4.86 -44.45
C LEU A 167 39.69 4.42 -43.31
N ASP A 168 39.10 3.79 -42.30
CA ASP A 168 39.86 3.12 -41.26
C ASP A 168 40.49 1.82 -41.80
N PRO A 169 41.64 1.40 -41.25
CA PRO A 169 42.39 0.22 -41.70
C PRO A 169 41.62 -1.11 -41.66
N ASP A 170 40.56 -1.19 -40.86
CA ASP A 170 39.75 -2.38 -40.66
C ASP A 170 38.38 -2.31 -41.36
N HIS A 171 38.13 -1.26 -42.15
CA HIS A 171 36.86 -1.07 -42.85
C HIS A 171 36.94 -1.55 -44.29
N ILE A 172 36.03 -2.45 -44.66
CA ILE A 172 35.91 -3.02 -46.00
C ILE A 172 34.84 -2.24 -46.76
N PRO A 173 35.19 -1.41 -47.77
CA PRO A 173 34.21 -0.67 -48.56
C PRO A 173 33.44 -1.57 -49.56
N ASP A 174 32.21 -1.17 -49.86
CA ASP A 174 31.38 -1.76 -50.91
C ASP A 174 31.82 -1.25 -52.30
N PRO A 175 31.79 -2.07 -53.36
CA PRO A 175 32.18 -1.64 -54.71
C PRO A 175 31.46 -0.38 -55.24
N ASP A 176 30.23 -0.12 -54.78
CA ASP A 176 29.41 1.03 -55.18
C ASP A 176 29.54 2.24 -54.22
N PHE A 177 30.58 2.26 -53.36
CA PHE A 177 30.77 3.29 -52.32
C PHE A 177 30.72 4.72 -52.88
N LEU A 178 31.56 5.01 -53.88
CA LEU A 178 31.72 6.36 -54.42
C LEU A 178 30.53 6.81 -55.28
N ASP A 179 29.95 5.91 -56.08
CA ASP A 179 28.78 6.20 -56.90
C ASP A 179 27.57 6.67 -56.06
N THR A 180 27.48 6.18 -54.82
CA THR A 180 26.41 6.55 -53.89
C THR A 180 26.68 7.89 -53.19
N VAL A 181 27.95 8.24 -52.94
CA VAL A 181 28.34 9.39 -52.10
C VAL A 181 28.63 10.65 -52.90
N LEU A 182 29.32 10.54 -54.04
CA LEU A 182 29.77 11.68 -54.83
C LEU A 182 28.67 12.65 -55.30
N PRO A 183 27.42 12.22 -55.62
CA PRO A 183 26.40 13.15 -56.08
C PRO A 183 26.11 14.30 -55.11
N TYR A 184 26.32 14.10 -53.80
CA TYR A 184 26.11 15.13 -52.77
C TYR A 184 27.11 16.29 -52.83
N PHE A 185 28.29 16.09 -53.41
CA PHE A 185 29.30 17.15 -53.58
C PHE A 185 29.01 18.09 -54.75
N THR A 186 27.93 17.85 -55.50
CA THR A 186 27.43 18.81 -56.49
C THR A 186 27.05 20.15 -55.85
N ASP A 187 26.64 20.15 -54.57
CA ASP A 187 26.48 21.39 -53.80
C ASP A 187 27.86 21.85 -53.27
N PRO A 188 28.35 23.04 -53.70
CA PRO A 188 29.67 23.54 -53.33
C PRO A 188 29.81 23.83 -51.83
N LYS A 189 28.72 23.92 -51.06
CA LYS A 189 28.74 24.17 -49.61
C LYS A 189 28.96 22.92 -48.77
N ILE A 190 28.87 21.73 -49.36
CA ILE A 190 29.07 20.47 -48.65
C ILE A 190 30.57 20.22 -48.49
N ALA A 191 31.03 20.27 -47.24
CA ALA A 191 32.40 19.92 -46.86
C ALA A 191 32.59 18.42 -46.68
N PHE A 192 31.60 17.70 -46.15
CA PHE A 192 31.72 16.25 -46.01
C PHE A 192 30.38 15.51 -46.08
N VAL A 193 30.47 14.24 -46.46
CA VAL A 193 29.36 13.29 -46.45
C VAL A 193 29.76 12.14 -45.54
N GLN A 194 28.97 11.93 -44.48
CA GLN A 194 29.17 10.85 -43.54
C GLN A 194 28.23 9.69 -43.84
N THR A 195 28.77 8.48 -43.90
CA THR A 195 28.01 7.23 -44.10
C THR A 195 27.85 6.45 -42.78
N VAL A 196 27.02 5.41 -42.76
CA VAL A 196 26.82 4.56 -41.57
C VAL A 196 28.07 3.73 -41.31
N GLN A 197 28.52 3.66 -40.06
CA GLN A 197 29.50 2.68 -39.63
C GLN A 197 28.81 1.34 -39.29
N GLY A 198 29.04 0.32 -40.12
CA GLY A 198 28.57 -1.05 -39.89
C GLY A 198 29.66 -1.97 -39.34
N TYR A 199 29.27 -3.10 -38.74
CA TYR A 199 30.22 -4.08 -38.20
C TYR A 199 29.89 -5.50 -38.69
N TYR A 200 30.91 -6.28 -39.05
CA TYR A 200 30.73 -7.66 -39.52
C TYR A 200 30.90 -8.73 -38.41
N ASN A 201 31.60 -8.42 -37.31
CA ASN A 201 31.92 -9.36 -36.23
C ASN A 201 30.93 -9.39 -35.04
N ILE A 202 29.75 -8.78 -35.19
CA ILE A 202 28.72 -8.63 -34.13
C ILE A 202 28.32 -9.98 -33.48
N LYS A 203 28.46 -11.10 -34.20
CA LYS A 203 28.05 -12.43 -33.74
C LYS A 203 29.14 -13.21 -33.00
N GLU A 204 30.39 -12.73 -33.01
CA GLU A 204 31.52 -13.45 -32.42
C GLU A 204 31.41 -13.50 -30.89
N THR A 205 31.24 -12.34 -30.24
CA THR A 205 31.22 -12.24 -28.78
C THR A 205 30.03 -11.39 -28.27
N LEU A 206 29.67 -11.58 -27.00
CA LEU A 206 28.67 -10.73 -26.36
C LEU A 206 29.13 -9.27 -26.23
N VAL A 207 30.44 -9.04 -26.10
CA VAL A 207 31.01 -7.68 -26.06
C VAL A 207 30.88 -7.01 -27.43
N ALA A 208 31.24 -7.68 -28.53
CA ALA A 208 31.08 -7.16 -29.88
C ALA A 208 29.61 -6.84 -30.19
N ARG A 209 28.70 -7.74 -29.78
CA ARG A 209 27.26 -7.50 -29.88
C ARG A 209 26.81 -6.28 -29.08
N GLY A 210 27.21 -6.18 -27.82
CA GLY A 210 26.85 -5.07 -26.93
C GLY A 210 27.36 -3.73 -27.44
N ALA A 211 28.62 -3.68 -27.90
CA ALA A 211 29.24 -2.49 -28.47
C ALA A 211 28.47 -2.02 -29.72
N ALA A 212 28.08 -2.93 -30.62
CA ALA A 212 27.26 -2.58 -31.78
C ALA A 212 25.83 -2.12 -31.37
N GLU A 213 25.20 -2.79 -30.41
CA GLU A 213 23.85 -2.43 -29.93
C GLU A 213 23.78 -1.00 -29.38
N GLN A 214 24.86 -0.47 -28.80
CA GLN A 214 24.94 0.91 -28.31
C GLN A 214 24.93 1.94 -29.45
N THR A 215 25.49 1.61 -30.62
CA THR A 215 25.64 2.57 -31.72
C THR A 215 24.44 2.65 -32.66
N PHE A 216 23.56 1.63 -32.69
CA PHE A 216 22.44 1.55 -33.64
C PHE A 216 21.50 2.76 -33.58
N GLN A 217 21.26 3.33 -32.39
CA GLN A 217 20.44 4.54 -32.25
C GLN A 217 21.16 5.80 -32.73
N PHE A 218 22.47 5.86 -32.49
CA PHE A 218 23.31 6.97 -32.91
C PHE A 218 23.41 7.01 -34.45
N TYR A 219 23.90 5.94 -35.08
CA TYR A 219 24.04 5.85 -36.54
C TYR A 219 22.70 5.70 -37.28
N GLY A 220 21.61 5.34 -36.61
CA GLY A 220 20.29 5.34 -37.23
C GLY A 220 19.58 6.69 -37.09
N PRO A 221 18.51 6.76 -36.27
CA PRO A 221 17.61 7.89 -36.21
C PRO A 221 18.26 9.20 -35.71
N MET A 222 19.29 9.14 -34.85
CA MET A 222 19.93 10.35 -34.34
C MET A 222 20.71 11.09 -35.44
N MET A 223 21.62 10.41 -36.16
CA MET A 223 22.38 11.03 -37.26
C MET A 223 21.49 11.51 -38.41
N MET A 224 20.40 10.78 -38.72
CA MET A 224 19.35 11.24 -39.65
C MET A 224 18.68 12.55 -39.22
N THR A 225 18.59 12.81 -37.92
CA THR A 225 18.05 14.08 -37.41
C THR A 225 19.10 15.17 -37.39
N LEU A 226 20.33 14.84 -36.96
CA LEU A 226 21.44 15.79 -37.02
C LEU A 226 21.67 16.33 -38.45
N ASN A 227 21.36 15.53 -39.47
CA ASN A 227 21.26 15.98 -40.86
C ASN A 227 20.23 17.11 -41.05
N SER A 228 19.01 16.93 -40.56
CA SER A 228 17.95 17.96 -40.58
C SER A 228 18.34 19.23 -39.83
N TYR A 229 19.18 19.09 -38.81
CA TYR A 229 19.63 20.18 -37.96
C TYR A 229 20.95 20.82 -38.40
N LYS A 230 21.57 20.32 -39.49
CA LYS A 230 22.86 20.78 -40.02
C LYS A 230 24.00 20.70 -38.99
N SER A 231 24.04 19.58 -38.28
CA SER A 231 25.03 19.30 -37.22
C SER A 231 25.45 17.83 -37.23
N VAL A 232 25.64 17.27 -38.43
CA VAL A 232 26.13 15.91 -38.64
C VAL A 232 27.55 15.80 -38.09
N ASN A 233 27.85 14.74 -37.34
CA ASN A 233 29.21 14.50 -36.88
C ASN A 233 29.99 13.67 -37.92
N ALA A 234 31.27 14.00 -38.13
CA ALA A 234 32.18 13.06 -38.75
C ALA A 234 32.60 12.01 -37.70
N ILE A 235 32.57 10.72 -38.07
CA ILE A 235 32.73 9.59 -37.13
C ILE A 235 33.98 8.75 -37.40
N GLY A 236 35.01 9.33 -38.03
CA GLY A 236 36.35 8.76 -38.16
C GLY A 236 36.56 7.61 -39.12
N ALA A 237 35.50 6.90 -39.46
CA ALA A 237 35.49 5.93 -40.53
C ALA A 237 34.49 6.33 -41.61
N ASN A 238 34.81 5.97 -42.86
CA ASN A 238 33.90 6.08 -44.01
C ASN A 238 33.36 7.50 -44.23
N CYS A 239 34.21 8.48 -43.95
CA CYS A 239 33.90 9.89 -44.10
C CYS A 239 34.56 10.42 -45.37
N VAL A 240 33.77 11.08 -46.20
CA VAL A 240 34.22 11.64 -47.47
C VAL A 240 34.25 13.15 -47.34
N PHE A 241 35.38 13.77 -47.63
CA PHE A 241 35.61 15.19 -47.47
C PHE A 241 35.90 15.87 -48.82
N ARG A 242 35.43 17.11 -48.96
CA ARG A 242 35.85 18.02 -50.02
C ARG A 242 37.24 18.56 -49.65
N ARG A 243 38.19 18.46 -50.57
CA ARG A 243 39.57 18.83 -50.30
C ARG A 243 39.73 20.30 -49.91
N SER A 244 39.12 21.21 -50.67
CA SER A 244 39.15 22.65 -50.37
C SER A 244 38.52 23.02 -49.03
N ALA A 245 37.61 22.18 -48.49
CA ALA A 245 37.04 22.40 -47.17
C ALA A 245 38.05 22.02 -46.07
N LEU A 246 38.75 20.88 -46.20
CA LEU A 246 39.83 20.51 -45.30
C LEU A 246 40.95 21.55 -45.29
N ASP A 247 41.38 22.01 -46.47
CA ASP A 247 42.43 23.02 -46.57
C ASP A 247 42.04 24.34 -45.88
N SER A 248 40.75 24.71 -45.90
CA SER A 248 40.24 25.94 -45.26
C SER A 248 40.37 25.98 -43.73
N ILE A 249 40.57 24.82 -43.10
CA ILE A 249 40.80 24.67 -41.65
C ILE A 249 42.22 24.18 -41.32
N GLY A 250 43.11 24.10 -42.32
CA GLY A 250 44.48 23.64 -42.13
C GLY A 250 44.64 22.11 -42.13
N GLY A 251 43.73 21.38 -42.79
CA GLY A 251 43.73 19.92 -42.90
C GLY A 251 42.82 19.23 -41.89
N HIS A 252 43.03 17.93 -41.68
CA HIS A 252 42.33 17.14 -40.68
C HIS A 252 42.79 17.55 -39.27
N ALA A 253 41.87 17.92 -38.39
CA ALA A 253 42.19 18.52 -37.10
C ALA A 253 42.80 17.49 -36.12
N PRO A 254 43.81 17.85 -35.31
CA PRO A 254 44.45 16.91 -34.38
C PRO A 254 43.58 16.63 -33.14
N GLY A 255 43.77 15.47 -32.51
CA GLY A 255 43.16 15.12 -31.22
C GLY A 255 42.80 13.64 -31.09
N LEU A 256 42.25 13.24 -29.93
CA LEU A 256 41.74 11.87 -29.72
C LEU A 256 40.36 11.62 -30.37
N CYS A 257 39.64 12.70 -30.66
CA CYS A 257 38.39 12.72 -31.43
C CYS A 257 38.56 13.69 -32.60
N GLU A 258 39.61 13.48 -33.39
CA GLU A 258 40.02 14.27 -34.54
C GLU A 258 38.86 14.56 -35.49
N ASP A 259 37.98 13.59 -35.72
CA ASP A 259 36.93 13.71 -36.74
C ASP A 259 35.81 14.66 -36.32
N MET A 260 35.38 14.54 -35.07
CA MET A 260 34.43 15.49 -34.48
C MET A 260 35.06 16.88 -34.40
N HIS A 261 36.36 16.96 -34.10
CA HIS A 261 37.09 18.23 -34.10
C HIS A 261 37.10 18.89 -35.49
N THR A 262 37.40 18.11 -36.54
CA THR A 262 37.35 18.57 -37.95
C THR A 262 35.95 19.04 -38.31
N ALA A 263 34.91 18.28 -37.98
CA ALA A 263 33.53 18.68 -38.23
C ALA A 263 33.17 20.01 -37.52
N MET A 264 33.58 20.18 -36.26
CA MET A 264 33.38 21.41 -35.50
C MET A 264 34.05 22.62 -36.17
N GLN A 265 35.30 22.49 -36.62
CA GLN A 265 36.00 23.58 -37.30
C GLN A 265 35.37 23.92 -38.66
N LEU A 266 34.98 22.90 -39.43
CA LEU A 266 34.28 23.10 -40.71
C LEU A 266 32.97 23.86 -40.51
N TYR A 267 32.17 23.50 -39.51
CA TYR A 267 30.94 24.22 -39.19
C TYR A 267 31.18 25.67 -38.75
N ALA A 268 32.22 25.92 -37.95
CA ALA A 268 32.60 27.28 -37.54
C ALA A 268 33.00 28.15 -38.74
N LYS A 269 33.52 27.55 -39.83
CA LYS A 269 33.79 28.22 -41.11
C LYS A 269 32.58 28.32 -42.04
N GLY A 270 31.39 27.88 -41.61
CA GLY A 270 30.14 27.99 -42.37
C GLY A 270 29.91 26.86 -43.38
N TRP A 271 30.75 25.82 -43.40
CA TRP A 271 30.53 24.64 -44.24
C TRP A 271 29.34 23.82 -43.78
N GLN A 272 28.82 22.99 -44.68
CA GLN A 272 27.70 22.09 -44.42
C GLN A 272 28.10 20.62 -44.61
N ALA A 273 27.29 19.70 -44.09
CA ALA A 273 27.53 18.28 -44.21
C ALA A 273 26.23 17.51 -44.44
N VAL A 274 26.35 16.33 -45.03
CA VAL A 274 25.23 15.42 -45.30
C VAL A 274 25.46 14.09 -44.58
N TYR A 275 24.40 13.53 -43.99
CA TYR A 275 24.41 12.17 -43.49
C TYR A 275 23.68 11.22 -44.45
N LEU A 276 24.40 10.24 -45.00
CA LEU A 276 23.85 9.19 -45.85
C LEU A 276 23.59 7.93 -45.01
N PRO A 277 22.33 7.56 -44.73
CA PRO A 277 21.99 6.42 -43.87
C PRO A 277 22.09 5.07 -44.63
N GLU A 278 23.23 4.80 -45.27
CA GLU A 278 23.55 3.53 -45.91
C GLU A 278 24.88 2.98 -45.37
N VAL A 279 24.95 1.66 -45.18
CA VAL A 279 26.19 0.96 -44.84
C VAL A 279 26.98 0.76 -46.12
N LEU A 280 27.99 1.59 -46.34
CA LEU A 280 28.87 1.50 -47.51
C LEU A 280 30.24 0.91 -47.17
N ALA A 281 30.58 0.76 -45.90
CA ALA A 281 31.72 -0.04 -45.47
C ALA A 281 31.44 -0.68 -44.11
N GLN A 282 32.09 -1.81 -43.84
CA GLN A 282 31.93 -2.56 -42.59
C GLN A 282 33.28 -2.77 -41.91
N GLY A 283 33.36 -2.41 -40.63
CA GLY A 283 34.54 -2.59 -39.79
C GLY A 283 34.37 -3.61 -38.66
N LEU A 284 35.27 -3.55 -37.68
CA LEU A 284 35.28 -4.43 -36.51
C LEU A 284 34.82 -3.72 -35.23
N ALA A 285 33.85 -4.30 -34.53
CA ALA A 285 33.54 -3.96 -33.15
C ALA A 285 34.57 -4.60 -32.19
N PRO A 286 34.82 -4.04 -31.00
CA PRO A 286 35.73 -4.66 -30.03
C PRO A 286 35.20 -6.02 -29.54
N SER A 287 36.04 -7.05 -29.59
CA SER A 287 35.67 -8.44 -29.27
C SER A 287 35.77 -8.81 -27.79
N ASN A 288 36.53 -8.05 -26.99
CA ASN A 288 36.71 -8.26 -25.55
C ASN A 288 36.59 -6.94 -24.75
N LEU A 289 36.45 -7.05 -23.42
CA LEU A 289 36.25 -5.87 -22.55
C LEU A 289 37.47 -4.94 -22.50
N THR A 290 38.70 -5.46 -22.57
CA THR A 290 39.92 -4.63 -22.58
C THR A 290 39.92 -3.66 -23.75
N SER A 291 39.68 -4.17 -24.96
CA SER A 291 39.64 -3.40 -26.20
C SER A 291 38.46 -2.43 -26.22
N TYR A 292 37.30 -2.87 -25.73
CA TYR A 292 36.12 -2.00 -25.61
C TYR A 292 36.36 -0.84 -24.62
N PHE A 293 36.88 -1.10 -23.42
CA PHE A 293 37.17 -0.06 -22.43
C PHE A 293 38.25 0.93 -22.90
N LYS A 294 39.29 0.48 -23.62
CA LYS A 294 40.27 1.38 -24.25
C LYS A 294 39.59 2.33 -25.25
N GLN A 295 38.72 1.79 -26.11
CA GLN A 295 37.97 2.60 -27.07
C GLN A 295 37.05 3.61 -26.38
N GLN A 296 36.30 3.17 -25.37
CA GLN A 296 35.41 4.04 -24.60
C GLN A 296 36.17 5.14 -23.83
N LEU A 297 37.35 4.83 -23.28
CA LEU A 297 38.20 5.82 -22.63
C LEU A 297 38.70 6.88 -23.63
N LYS A 298 39.14 6.45 -24.82
CA LYS A 298 39.56 7.35 -25.91
C LYS A 298 38.42 8.31 -26.27
N TRP A 299 37.22 7.79 -26.50
CA TRP A 299 36.07 8.61 -26.87
C TRP A 299 35.62 9.55 -25.74
N ALA A 300 35.57 9.07 -24.49
CA ALA A 300 35.20 9.90 -23.35
C ALA A 300 36.19 11.06 -23.14
N ARG A 301 37.51 10.77 -23.07
CA ARG A 301 38.54 11.81 -22.91
C ARG A 301 38.57 12.76 -24.12
N GLY A 302 38.47 12.25 -25.33
CA GLY A 302 38.51 13.07 -26.53
C GLY A 302 37.32 14.03 -26.62
N THR A 303 36.10 13.54 -26.39
CA THR A 303 34.90 14.40 -26.44
C THR A 303 34.82 15.40 -25.28
N PHE A 304 35.28 15.04 -24.07
CA PHE A 304 35.41 16.02 -22.98
C PHE A 304 36.47 17.07 -23.29
N GLU A 305 37.55 16.74 -24.00
CA GLU A 305 38.50 17.75 -24.48
C GLU A 305 37.83 18.76 -25.39
N LEU A 306 37.05 18.25 -26.34
CA LEU A 306 36.36 19.09 -27.28
C LEU A 306 35.37 19.98 -26.54
N LEU A 307 34.65 19.45 -25.54
CA LEU A 307 33.73 20.24 -24.72
C LEU A 307 34.43 21.36 -23.94
N PHE A 308 35.56 21.10 -23.30
CA PHE A 308 36.19 22.07 -22.39
C PHE A 308 37.22 22.98 -23.07
N LYS A 309 37.90 22.53 -24.13
CA LYS A 309 38.99 23.28 -24.79
C LYS A 309 38.65 23.83 -26.17
N VAL A 310 37.82 23.14 -26.94
CA VAL A 310 37.54 23.50 -28.35
C VAL A 310 36.20 24.22 -28.49
N TYR A 311 35.13 23.65 -27.94
CA TYR A 311 33.78 24.18 -28.01
C TYR A 311 33.65 25.62 -27.51
N PRO A 312 34.29 26.05 -26.40
CA PRO A 312 34.21 27.45 -25.96
C PRO A 312 34.84 28.42 -26.97
N LYS A 313 35.90 27.99 -27.68
CA LYS A 313 36.58 28.80 -28.70
C LYS A 313 35.75 28.97 -29.96
N LEU A 314 35.05 27.91 -30.37
CA LEU A 314 34.20 27.89 -31.56
C LEU A 314 32.74 28.30 -31.27
N TYR A 315 32.40 28.59 -30.01
CA TYR A 315 31.02 28.77 -29.57
C TYR A 315 30.30 29.87 -30.34
N ILE A 316 30.96 31.01 -30.58
CA ILE A 316 30.32 32.18 -31.18
C ILE A 316 29.98 31.96 -32.66
N ASP A 317 30.76 31.12 -33.35
CA ASP A 317 30.63 30.81 -34.77
C ASP A 317 29.56 29.75 -35.06
N PHE A 318 29.06 29.07 -34.02
CA PHE A 318 28.01 28.07 -34.15
C PHE A 318 26.60 28.68 -34.17
N SER A 319 25.74 28.10 -35.01
CA SER A 319 24.29 28.31 -34.92
C SER A 319 23.73 27.81 -33.58
N LEU A 320 22.55 28.29 -33.19
CA LEU A 320 21.91 27.88 -31.92
C LEU A 320 21.76 26.35 -31.79
N ARG A 321 21.43 25.65 -32.89
CA ARG A 321 21.29 24.18 -32.87
C ARG A 321 22.65 23.49 -32.70
N GLN A 322 23.68 23.96 -33.41
CA GLN A 322 25.04 23.43 -33.28
C GLN A 322 25.58 23.65 -31.86
N LYS A 323 25.32 24.82 -31.24
CA LYS A 323 25.63 25.08 -29.83
C LYS A 323 25.02 24.01 -28.93
N VAL A 324 23.74 23.70 -29.08
CA VAL A 324 23.05 22.67 -28.30
C VAL A 324 23.66 21.29 -28.54
N HIS A 325 23.86 20.87 -29.80
CA HIS A 325 24.36 19.53 -30.12
C HIS A 325 25.80 19.30 -29.66
N PHE A 326 26.72 20.20 -30.02
CA PHE A 326 28.14 20.07 -29.63
C PHE A 326 28.34 20.27 -28.12
N GLY A 327 27.45 21.01 -27.44
CA GLY A 327 27.49 21.18 -25.98
C GLY A 327 26.91 19.99 -25.20
N ILE A 328 25.87 19.32 -25.72
CA ILE A 328 25.18 18.23 -25.01
C ILE A 328 25.77 16.84 -25.33
N LEU A 329 26.22 16.59 -26.57
CA LEU A 329 26.74 15.28 -26.98
C LEU A 329 27.82 14.73 -26.02
N PRO A 330 28.84 15.51 -25.61
CA PRO A 330 29.86 15.02 -24.68
C PRO A 330 29.31 14.68 -23.28
N LEU A 331 28.18 15.27 -22.86
CA LEU A 331 27.53 14.97 -21.58
C LEU A 331 26.98 13.54 -21.50
N HIS A 332 26.92 12.81 -22.62
CA HIS A 332 26.65 11.36 -22.62
C HIS A 332 27.61 10.61 -21.67
N TYR A 333 28.89 10.99 -21.66
CA TYR A 333 29.91 10.35 -20.83
C TYR A 333 29.81 10.74 -19.35
N LEU A 334 29.06 11.79 -18.98
CA LEU A 334 28.72 12.03 -17.57
C LEU A 334 27.84 10.93 -16.96
N SER A 335 27.26 10.05 -17.78
CA SER A 335 26.52 8.87 -17.31
C SER A 335 27.34 8.00 -16.34
N GLY A 336 28.68 7.97 -16.45
CA GLY A 336 29.53 7.26 -15.49
C GLY A 336 29.38 7.75 -14.05
N VAL A 337 29.34 9.08 -13.85
CA VAL A 337 29.10 9.70 -12.53
C VAL A 337 27.69 9.36 -12.04
N ILE A 338 26.71 9.38 -12.94
CA ILE A 338 25.31 9.11 -12.59
C ILE A 338 25.09 7.63 -12.23
N TYR A 339 25.75 6.70 -12.92
CA TYR A 339 25.73 5.29 -12.55
C TYR A 339 26.35 5.09 -11.16
N LEU A 340 27.47 5.73 -10.85
CA LEU A 340 28.05 5.70 -9.51
C LEU A 340 27.07 6.20 -8.45
N ILE A 341 26.41 7.34 -8.67
CA ILE A 341 25.38 7.87 -7.77
C ILE A 341 24.25 6.84 -7.56
N ASN A 342 23.76 6.24 -8.65
CA ASN A 342 22.72 5.20 -8.58
C ASN A 342 23.16 3.94 -7.84
N PHE A 343 24.45 3.60 -7.87
CA PHE A 343 24.99 2.51 -7.06
C PHE A 343 25.05 2.88 -5.58
N LEU A 344 25.48 4.11 -5.29
CA LEU A 344 25.66 4.59 -3.92
C LEU A 344 24.34 4.80 -3.18
N ILE A 345 23.27 5.24 -3.83
CA ILE A 345 21.97 5.47 -3.17
C ILE A 345 21.48 4.24 -2.37
N PRO A 346 21.29 3.04 -2.98
CA PRO A 346 20.85 1.87 -2.22
C PRO A 346 21.92 1.36 -1.24
N ILE A 347 23.21 1.48 -1.55
CA ILE A 347 24.29 1.08 -0.65
C ILE A 347 24.27 1.91 0.64
N ILE A 348 24.28 3.24 0.53
CA ILE A 348 24.27 4.16 1.67
C ILE A 348 22.94 4.03 2.43
N SER A 349 21.81 3.96 1.69
CA SER A 349 20.48 3.73 2.27
C SER A 349 20.44 2.49 3.18
N LEU A 350 20.98 1.37 2.73
CA LEU A 350 21.02 0.12 3.49
C LEU A 350 22.02 0.17 4.67
N LEU A 351 23.22 0.70 4.45
CA LEU A 351 24.25 0.78 5.49
C LEU A 351 23.81 1.66 6.67
N PHE A 352 23.08 2.74 6.38
CA PHE A 352 22.62 3.70 7.38
C PHE A 352 21.15 3.57 7.77
N SER A 353 20.39 2.66 7.14
CA SER A 353 18.93 2.50 7.35
C SER A 353 18.13 3.80 7.18
N VAL A 354 18.51 4.61 6.18
CA VAL A 354 17.86 5.89 5.86
C VAL A 354 17.30 5.85 4.45
N THR A 355 16.22 6.58 4.19
CA THR A 355 15.49 6.53 2.91
C THR A 355 15.69 7.85 2.13
N PRO A 356 15.85 7.86 0.79
CA PRO A 356 15.88 9.11 0.03
C PRO A 356 14.49 9.76 -0.08
N TRP A 357 13.43 8.94 -0.04
CA TRP A 357 12.05 9.36 -0.28
C TRP A 357 11.13 8.57 0.65
N LYS A 358 10.10 9.22 1.19
CA LYS A 358 9.08 8.63 2.07
C LYS A 358 7.71 8.76 1.42
N GLY A 359 6.86 7.75 1.55
CA GLY A 359 5.50 7.76 1.01
C GLY A 359 5.03 6.39 0.52
N ASN A 360 3.83 6.34 -0.06
CA ASN A 360 3.27 5.10 -0.57
C ASN A 360 3.99 4.68 -1.87
N VAL A 361 4.61 3.50 -1.84
CA VAL A 361 5.40 2.95 -2.96
C VAL A 361 4.52 2.66 -4.19
N ILE A 362 3.24 2.32 -3.99
CA ILE A 362 2.28 2.08 -5.08
C ILE A 362 1.96 3.40 -5.78
N ASP A 363 1.68 4.47 -5.03
CA ASP A 363 1.42 5.79 -5.61
C ASP A 363 2.66 6.29 -6.40
N PHE A 364 3.86 6.11 -5.85
CA PHE A 364 5.11 6.41 -6.56
C PHE A 364 5.23 5.62 -7.88
N ALA A 365 4.99 4.31 -7.84
CA ALA A 365 5.08 3.45 -9.01
C ALA A 365 4.06 3.84 -10.09
N LEU A 366 2.82 4.16 -9.71
CA LEU A 366 1.77 4.56 -10.64
C LEU A 366 2.09 5.87 -11.37
N VAL A 367 2.69 6.84 -10.67
CA VAL A 367 3.07 8.12 -11.27
C VAL A 367 4.33 8.00 -12.12
N LEU A 368 5.29 7.15 -11.73
CA LEU A 368 6.51 6.88 -12.51
C LEU A 368 6.25 6.04 -13.78
N LEU A 369 5.27 5.13 -13.74
CA LEU A 369 4.99 4.17 -14.82
C LEU A 369 4.81 4.84 -16.21
N PRO A 370 4.02 5.91 -16.38
CA PRO A 370 3.91 6.62 -17.66
C PRO A 370 5.25 7.17 -18.20
N VAL A 371 6.19 7.59 -17.34
CA VAL A 371 7.51 8.08 -17.76
C VAL A 371 8.39 6.94 -18.28
N VAL A 372 8.40 5.82 -17.57
CA VAL A 372 9.18 4.63 -17.98
C VAL A 372 8.64 4.07 -19.29
N ILE A 373 7.32 3.93 -19.38
CA ILE A 373 6.68 3.35 -20.56
C ILE A 373 6.78 4.28 -21.76
N SER A 374 6.59 5.60 -21.62
CA SER A 374 6.81 6.53 -22.74
C SER A 374 8.24 6.44 -23.27
N SER A 375 9.23 6.33 -22.39
CA SER A 375 10.64 6.14 -22.77
C SER A 375 10.87 4.85 -23.57
N ILE A 376 10.24 3.74 -23.18
CA ILE A 376 10.35 2.44 -23.89
C ILE A 376 9.63 2.51 -25.23
N LEU A 377 8.39 2.99 -25.25
CA LEU A 377 7.54 3.00 -26.44
C LEU A 377 8.02 3.98 -27.51
N ILE A 378 8.52 5.17 -27.14
CA ILE A 378 9.16 6.08 -28.08
C ILE A 378 10.40 5.42 -28.67
N ARG A 379 11.25 4.81 -27.84
CA ARG A 379 12.46 4.12 -28.31
C ARG A 379 12.13 2.96 -29.26
N THR A 380 11.13 2.14 -28.95
CA THR A 380 10.75 1.01 -29.83
C THR A 380 10.09 1.49 -31.12
N PHE A 381 9.28 2.55 -31.08
CA PHE A 381 8.66 3.15 -32.27
C PHE A 381 9.72 3.70 -33.24
N ILE A 382 10.69 4.45 -32.71
CA ILE A 382 11.76 5.09 -33.48
C ILE A 382 12.71 4.07 -34.12
N GLN A 383 12.78 2.84 -33.61
CA GLN A 383 13.53 1.76 -34.26
C GLN A 383 13.01 1.34 -35.65
N LYS A 384 11.95 1.96 -36.17
CA LYS A 384 11.63 1.89 -37.61
C LYS A 384 12.79 2.39 -38.49
N TRP A 385 13.55 3.37 -38.00
CA TRP A 385 14.64 4.06 -38.70
C TRP A 385 16.05 3.67 -38.23
N VAL A 386 16.22 2.50 -37.59
CA VAL A 386 17.55 1.87 -37.57
C VAL A 386 17.88 1.34 -38.97
N ILE A 387 19.16 1.10 -39.25
CA ILE A 387 19.65 0.90 -40.60
C ILE A 387 19.21 -0.45 -41.16
N ASN A 388 19.44 -1.51 -40.39
CA ASN A 388 18.99 -2.86 -40.74
C ASN A 388 17.85 -3.32 -39.86
N LYS A 389 16.86 -4.03 -40.44
CA LYS A 389 15.76 -4.63 -39.66
C LYS A 389 16.24 -5.56 -38.54
N LYS A 390 17.41 -6.20 -38.72
CA LYS A 390 18.05 -7.09 -37.72
C LYS A 390 18.62 -6.35 -36.51
N GLU A 391 18.85 -5.03 -36.63
CA GLU A 391 19.28 -4.17 -35.54
C GLU A 391 18.13 -3.81 -34.59
N ARG A 392 16.88 -4.19 -34.89
CA ARG A 392 15.72 -3.89 -34.04
C ARG A 392 15.67 -4.83 -32.83
N GLY A 393 15.38 -4.29 -31.66
CA GLY A 393 15.20 -5.04 -30.42
C GLY A 393 15.32 -4.18 -29.16
N PHE A 394 15.31 -4.82 -27.99
CA PHE A 394 15.44 -4.13 -26.70
C PHE A 394 16.87 -3.68 -26.36
N HIS A 395 17.89 -4.23 -27.04
CA HIS A 395 19.32 -3.88 -26.87
C HIS A 395 19.82 -4.00 -25.42
N LEU A 396 19.39 -5.05 -24.71
CA LEU A 396 19.70 -5.24 -23.29
C LEU A 396 21.20 -5.42 -23.06
N ILE A 397 21.91 -6.13 -23.94
CA ILE A 397 23.35 -6.38 -23.78
C ILE A 397 24.13 -5.06 -23.93
N GLY A 398 23.78 -4.24 -24.92
CA GLY A 398 24.37 -2.90 -25.07
C GLY A 398 24.16 -2.02 -23.84
N GLY A 399 22.95 -1.97 -23.28
CA GLY A 399 22.67 -1.17 -22.08
C GLY A 399 23.43 -1.66 -20.84
N LEU A 400 23.51 -2.97 -20.62
CA LEU A 400 24.25 -3.54 -19.49
C LEU A 400 25.77 -3.33 -19.64
N LEU A 401 26.29 -3.38 -20.87
CA LEU A 401 27.69 -3.08 -21.17
C LEU A 401 28.03 -1.59 -20.92
N GLU A 402 27.11 -0.66 -21.26
CA GLU A 402 27.27 0.78 -21.00
C GLU A 402 27.40 1.03 -19.49
N ILE A 403 26.52 0.42 -18.68
CA ILE A 403 26.56 0.56 -17.21
C ILE A 403 27.87 -0.01 -16.64
N ASN A 404 28.37 -1.12 -17.17
CA ASN A 404 29.66 -1.69 -16.75
C ASN A 404 30.88 -0.81 -17.07
N THR A 405 30.71 0.22 -17.90
CA THR A 405 31.76 1.17 -18.33
C THR A 405 31.82 2.42 -17.46
N TRP A 406 31.01 2.50 -16.39
CA TRP A 406 30.85 3.71 -15.58
C TRP A 406 32.17 4.36 -15.12
N TRP A 407 33.11 3.55 -14.62
CA TRP A 407 34.38 4.04 -14.09
C TRP A 407 35.34 4.49 -15.19
N ILE A 408 35.25 3.92 -16.40
CA ILE A 408 36.02 4.35 -17.57
C ILE A 408 35.60 5.75 -17.99
N TYR A 409 34.30 6.05 -17.96
CA TYR A 409 33.80 7.39 -18.26
C TYR A 409 34.23 8.42 -17.22
N ILE A 410 34.22 8.05 -15.94
CA ILE A 410 34.78 8.90 -14.86
C ILE A 410 36.28 9.12 -15.07
N LEU A 411 37.03 8.08 -15.45
CA LEU A 411 38.46 8.20 -15.75
C LEU A 411 38.71 9.14 -16.93
N GLY A 412 37.90 9.05 -17.99
CA GLY A 412 37.96 9.97 -19.13
C GLY A 412 37.72 11.43 -18.72
N LEU A 413 36.72 11.68 -17.88
CA LEU A 413 36.46 13.01 -17.31
C LEU A 413 37.65 13.50 -16.48
N PHE A 414 38.12 12.67 -15.55
CA PHE A 414 39.24 13.01 -14.67
C PHE A 414 40.52 13.31 -15.46
N TYR A 415 40.88 12.46 -16.42
CA TYR A 415 42.03 12.68 -17.32
C TYR A 415 41.90 13.94 -18.18
N THR A 416 40.68 14.41 -18.44
CA THR A 416 40.48 15.70 -19.11
C THR A 416 40.78 16.86 -18.16
N ILE A 417 40.30 16.78 -16.92
CA ILE A 417 40.48 17.83 -15.90
C ILE A 417 41.96 18.01 -15.55
N ILE A 418 42.72 16.93 -15.38
CA ILE A 418 44.15 16.98 -15.05
C ILE A 418 45.08 17.09 -16.27
N ASP A 419 44.49 17.26 -17.46
CA ASP A 419 45.18 17.28 -18.75
C ASP A 419 46.18 16.14 -19.00
N LYS A 420 45.79 14.92 -18.63
CA LYS A 420 46.63 13.73 -18.85
C LYS A 420 46.59 13.34 -20.33
N ASN A 421 47.77 13.35 -20.96
CA ASN A 421 47.94 12.82 -22.31
C ASN A 421 47.76 11.30 -22.34
N ILE A 422 46.84 10.82 -23.17
CA ILE A 422 46.67 9.40 -23.46
C ILE A 422 47.35 9.16 -24.82
N PRO A 423 48.40 8.31 -24.91
CA PRO A 423 49.03 8.01 -26.18
C PRO A 423 48.02 7.33 -27.11
N TYR A 424 48.06 7.70 -28.39
CA TYR A 424 47.31 7.00 -29.42
C TYR A 424 47.90 5.60 -29.58
N LEU A 425 47.18 4.59 -29.10
CA LEU A 425 47.51 3.19 -29.31
C LEU A 425 46.35 2.55 -30.11
N PRO A 426 46.63 1.85 -31.22
CA PRO A 426 45.60 1.11 -31.91
C PRO A 426 44.91 0.16 -30.95
N THR A 427 43.62 -0.05 -31.18
CA THR A 427 42.90 -1.08 -30.41
C THR A 427 43.48 -2.43 -30.83
N PRO A 428 43.98 -3.28 -29.91
CA PRO A 428 44.59 -4.56 -30.29
C PRO A 428 43.62 -5.38 -31.14
N LYS A 429 44.09 -5.86 -32.31
CA LYS A 429 43.29 -6.66 -33.28
C LYS A 429 43.76 -8.11 -33.40
N GLU A 430 44.87 -8.50 -32.76
CA GLU A 430 45.30 -9.91 -32.67
C GLU A 430 44.54 -10.68 -31.57
N ASN A 431 44.67 -12.01 -31.61
CA ASN A 431 43.99 -13.07 -30.82
C ASN A 431 44.11 -12.98 -29.28
N GLU A 432 44.21 -11.79 -28.67
CA GLU A 432 43.96 -11.61 -27.22
C GLU A 432 42.45 -11.67 -26.95
N PHE A 433 41.81 -12.83 -27.11
CA PHE A 433 40.46 -13.06 -26.60
C PHE A 433 40.39 -12.98 -25.05
N ALA A 434 41.56 -12.95 -24.39
CA ALA A 434 41.70 -12.81 -22.96
C ALA A 434 41.49 -11.35 -22.51
N THR A 435 40.56 -11.15 -21.59
CA THR A 435 40.38 -9.85 -20.92
C THR A 435 41.38 -9.74 -19.75
N ASN A 436 41.98 -8.57 -19.55
CA ASN A 436 42.81 -8.32 -18.38
C ASN A 436 41.91 -8.18 -17.14
N LEU A 437 41.96 -9.15 -16.22
CA LEU A 437 41.09 -9.18 -15.03
C LEU A 437 41.24 -7.95 -14.12
N LYS A 438 42.38 -7.23 -14.15
CA LYS A 438 42.55 -6.02 -13.33
C LYS A 438 41.58 -4.91 -13.70
N ILE A 439 41.08 -4.86 -14.94
CA ILE A 439 40.17 -3.80 -15.38
C ILE A 439 38.76 -3.94 -14.79
N ILE A 440 38.40 -5.11 -14.23
CA ILE A 440 37.07 -5.33 -13.67
C ILE A 440 37.01 -5.10 -12.16
N ILE A 441 38.15 -4.82 -11.51
CA ILE A 441 38.24 -4.58 -10.07
C ILE A 441 37.23 -3.53 -9.58
N PRO A 442 37.05 -2.36 -10.24
CA PRO A 442 36.04 -1.39 -9.81
C PRO A 442 34.61 -1.96 -9.80
N ASN A 443 34.25 -2.78 -10.78
CA ASN A 443 32.94 -3.40 -10.87
C ASN A 443 32.78 -4.48 -9.79
N SER A 444 33.82 -5.29 -9.56
CA SER A 444 33.84 -6.29 -8.47
C SER A 444 33.70 -5.65 -7.09
N ILE A 445 34.33 -4.49 -6.85
CA ILE A 445 34.18 -3.73 -5.60
C ILE A 445 32.74 -3.27 -5.42
N VAL A 446 32.11 -2.67 -6.44
CA VAL A 446 30.70 -2.24 -6.35
C VAL A 446 29.77 -3.43 -6.14
N ALA A 447 30.02 -4.58 -6.78
CA ALA A 447 29.25 -5.81 -6.56
C ALA A 447 29.36 -6.28 -5.10
N PHE A 448 30.59 -6.35 -4.57
CA PHE A 448 30.83 -6.74 -3.18
C PHE A 448 30.18 -5.75 -2.20
N LEU A 449 30.39 -4.45 -2.36
CA LEU A 449 29.79 -3.42 -1.51
C LEU A 449 28.27 -3.47 -1.54
N SER A 450 27.66 -3.76 -2.70
CA SER A 450 26.21 -3.90 -2.83
C SER A 450 25.68 -5.11 -2.05
N LEU A 451 26.33 -6.27 -2.20
CA LEU A 451 25.93 -7.49 -1.47
C LEU A 451 26.21 -7.37 0.04
N PHE A 452 27.32 -6.73 0.42
CA PHE A 452 27.65 -6.42 1.80
C PHE A 452 26.61 -5.46 2.40
N ALA A 453 26.23 -4.41 1.68
CA ALA A 453 25.19 -3.49 2.12
C ALA A 453 23.83 -4.18 2.26
N VAL A 454 23.47 -5.12 1.39
CA VAL A 454 22.26 -5.96 1.53
C VAL A 454 22.31 -6.76 2.83
N TYR A 455 23.42 -7.46 3.08
CA TYR A 455 23.61 -8.26 4.29
C TYR A 455 23.48 -7.39 5.56
N ILE A 456 24.26 -6.30 5.64
CA ILE A 456 24.23 -5.39 6.79
C ILE A 456 22.86 -4.71 6.93
N GLY A 457 22.29 -4.23 5.82
CA GLY A 457 21.01 -3.51 5.81
C GLY A 457 19.86 -4.36 6.31
N LEU A 458 19.72 -5.59 5.82
CA LEU A 458 18.66 -6.52 6.26
C LEU A 458 18.91 -7.08 7.68
N MET A 459 20.16 -7.08 8.16
CA MET A 459 20.49 -7.40 9.55
C MET A 459 20.16 -6.24 10.51
N ARG A 460 20.31 -5.00 10.04
CA ARG A 460 20.08 -3.79 10.81
C ARG A 460 18.60 -3.40 10.84
N ASP A 461 17.93 -3.37 9.70
CA ASP A 461 16.57 -2.85 9.58
C ASP A 461 15.74 -3.67 8.60
N PHE A 462 14.60 -4.18 9.06
CA PHE A 462 13.70 -5.02 8.27
C PHE A 462 12.36 -4.32 8.03
N THR A 463 12.28 -3.56 6.96
CA THR A 463 11.07 -2.83 6.54
C THR A 463 10.78 -3.10 5.06
N PRO A 464 9.54 -2.88 4.58
CA PRO A 464 9.25 -2.93 3.15
C PRO A 464 10.18 -2.05 2.31
N PHE A 465 10.61 -0.91 2.86
CA PHE A 465 11.54 -0.02 2.20
C PHE A 465 12.97 -0.61 2.12
N THR A 466 13.49 -1.19 3.20
CA THR A 466 14.83 -1.82 3.16
C THR A 466 14.87 -3.01 2.20
N LEU A 467 13.76 -3.75 2.06
CA LEU A 467 13.62 -4.80 1.05
C LEU A 467 13.70 -4.24 -0.38
N VAL A 468 13.06 -3.11 -0.67
CA VAL A 468 13.15 -2.46 -2.00
C VAL A 468 14.58 -1.99 -2.29
N MET A 469 15.25 -1.37 -1.32
CA MET A 469 16.64 -0.94 -1.47
C MET A 469 17.61 -2.12 -1.62
N ALA A 470 17.36 -3.21 -0.89
CA ALA A 470 18.10 -4.46 -1.06
C ALA A 470 17.91 -5.01 -2.48
N GLY A 471 16.69 -4.96 -3.03
CA GLY A 471 16.41 -5.28 -4.42
C GLY A 471 17.24 -4.46 -5.41
N PHE A 472 17.33 -3.14 -5.23
CA PHE A 472 18.18 -2.29 -6.08
C PHE A 472 19.67 -2.59 -5.93
N ALA A 473 20.17 -2.83 -4.71
CA ALA A 473 21.56 -3.22 -4.48
C ALA A 473 21.89 -4.59 -5.10
N ILE A 474 21.00 -5.58 -5.00
CA ILE A 474 21.14 -6.88 -5.68
C ILE A 474 21.17 -6.66 -7.20
N PHE A 475 20.29 -5.82 -7.74
CA PHE A 475 20.30 -5.49 -9.16
C PHE A 475 21.62 -4.86 -9.61
N ASN A 476 22.17 -3.94 -8.81
CA ASN A 476 23.52 -3.37 -9.05
C ASN A 476 24.59 -4.47 -9.07
N ALA A 477 24.57 -5.38 -8.09
CA ALA A 477 25.51 -6.49 -8.02
C ALA A 477 25.41 -7.40 -9.25
N ILE A 478 24.20 -7.74 -9.71
CA ILE A 478 23.99 -8.56 -10.92
C ILE A 478 24.59 -7.88 -12.16
N ILE A 479 24.37 -6.57 -12.34
CA ILE A 479 24.93 -5.83 -13.49
C ILE A 479 26.46 -5.84 -13.44
N MET A 480 27.06 -5.61 -12.26
CA MET A 480 28.51 -5.60 -12.11
C MET A 480 29.13 -7.00 -12.29
N LEU A 481 28.46 -8.04 -11.78
CA LEU A 481 28.88 -9.44 -11.97
C LEU A 481 28.76 -9.90 -13.43
N LEU A 482 27.83 -9.32 -14.20
CA LEU A 482 27.81 -9.52 -15.65
C LEU A 482 29.11 -9.01 -16.30
N GLY A 483 29.65 -7.88 -15.83
CA GLY A 483 30.97 -7.40 -16.27
C GLY A 483 32.06 -8.44 -16.04
N VAL A 484 32.07 -9.08 -14.86
CA VAL A 484 32.99 -10.19 -14.54
C VAL A 484 32.75 -11.38 -15.48
N TYR A 485 31.50 -11.76 -15.72
CA TYR A 485 31.12 -12.82 -16.65
C TYR A 485 31.64 -12.57 -18.07
N LEU A 486 31.57 -11.32 -18.56
CA LEU A 486 32.07 -10.92 -19.89
C LEU A 486 33.60 -10.98 -20.01
N THR A 487 34.35 -11.12 -18.90
CA THR A 487 35.81 -11.33 -18.94
C THR A 487 36.21 -12.75 -19.33
N ILE A 488 35.29 -13.71 -19.16
CA ILE A 488 35.56 -15.14 -19.29
C ILE A 488 35.86 -15.49 -20.76
N LYS A 489 36.99 -16.14 -21.04
CA LYS A 489 37.40 -16.53 -22.41
C LYS A 489 36.29 -17.31 -23.15
N THR A 490 35.57 -18.15 -22.43
CA THR A 490 34.43 -18.95 -22.89
C THR A 490 33.29 -18.12 -23.50
N THR A 491 33.01 -16.92 -22.96
CA THR A 491 31.99 -16.00 -23.52
C THR A 491 32.49 -15.24 -24.74
N ASN A 492 33.82 -15.19 -24.91
CA ASN A 492 34.49 -14.57 -26.05
C ASN A 492 34.69 -15.57 -27.21
N GLU A 493 34.59 -16.88 -26.97
CA GLU A 493 34.75 -17.92 -28.01
C GLU A 493 33.48 -18.77 -28.26
N ASN A 494 32.40 -18.60 -27.49
CA ASN A 494 31.08 -19.25 -27.63
C ASN A 494 31.04 -20.79 -27.80
N ASN A 495 32.17 -21.50 -27.72
CA ASN A 495 32.27 -22.92 -28.10
C ASN A 495 32.49 -23.90 -26.94
N ILE A 496 33.01 -23.48 -25.77
CA ILE A 496 33.46 -24.44 -24.75
C ILE A 496 32.31 -24.99 -23.86
N LEU A 497 31.30 -24.18 -23.49
CA LEU A 497 30.09 -24.71 -22.81
C LEU A 497 29.28 -25.66 -23.72
N LYS A 498 29.35 -25.45 -25.03
CA LYS A 498 28.77 -26.34 -26.04
C LYS A 498 29.49 -27.69 -26.16
N ASN A 499 30.75 -27.79 -25.75
CA ASN A 499 31.53 -29.02 -25.87
C ASN A 499 31.42 -29.92 -24.61
N ASN A 500 31.03 -29.36 -23.46
CA ASN A 500 30.91 -30.08 -22.18
C ASN A 500 29.47 -30.38 -21.73
N LEU A 501 28.46 -29.92 -22.49
CA LEU A 501 27.04 -30.19 -22.21
C LEU A 501 26.53 -31.29 -23.15
N ASN A 502 25.69 -32.19 -22.63
CA ASN A 502 25.09 -33.25 -23.45
C ASN A 502 24.25 -32.66 -24.60
N GLN A 503 24.20 -33.34 -25.75
CA GLN A 503 23.53 -32.81 -26.96
C GLN A 503 22.03 -32.54 -26.75
N GLU A 504 21.35 -33.32 -25.92
CA GLU A 504 19.94 -33.09 -25.56
C GLU A 504 19.77 -31.76 -24.82
N ILE A 505 20.57 -31.50 -23.78
CA ILE A 505 20.53 -30.24 -23.00
C ILE A 505 20.85 -29.04 -23.90
N LEU A 506 21.80 -29.17 -24.82
CA LEU A 506 22.11 -28.11 -25.78
C LEU A 506 20.97 -27.86 -26.75
N THR A 507 20.28 -28.91 -27.18
CA THR A 507 19.11 -28.81 -28.04
C THR A 507 17.97 -28.12 -27.30
N ASP A 508 17.70 -28.50 -26.05
CA ASP A 508 16.70 -27.88 -25.19
C ASP A 508 17.01 -26.40 -24.89
N LEU A 509 18.26 -26.08 -24.56
CA LEU A 509 18.71 -24.70 -24.34
C LEU A 509 18.59 -23.86 -25.62
N ASN A 510 18.91 -24.43 -26.79
CA ASN A 510 18.77 -23.75 -28.07
C ASN A 510 17.29 -23.55 -28.45
N ILE A 511 16.43 -24.55 -28.21
CA ILE A 511 14.98 -24.46 -28.40
C ILE A 511 14.41 -23.38 -27.47
N PHE A 512 14.77 -23.41 -26.19
CA PHE A 512 14.34 -22.43 -25.20
C PHE A 512 14.80 -21.02 -25.55
N ARG A 513 16.09 -20.83 -25.90
CA ARG A 513 16.66 -19.56 -26.34
C ARG A 513 15.99 -19.05 -27.62
N SER A 514 15.73 -19.94 -28.58
CA SER A 514 15.02 -19.62 -29.83
C SER A 514 13.59 -19.20 -29.55
N LYS A 515 12.87 -19.91 -28.67
CA LYS A 515 11.51 -19.57 -28.23
C LYS A 515 11.49 -18.22 -27.52
N LEU A 516 12.40 -17.98 -26.57
CA LEU A 516 12.56 -16.68 -25.90
C LEU A 516 12.83 -15.54 -26.89
N PHE A 517 13.74 -15.75 -27.85
CA PHE A 517 14.08 -14.74 -28.85
C PHE A 517 12.90 -14.45 -29.79
N LYS A 518 12.18 -15.50 -30.25
CA LYS A 518 10.95 -15.35 -31.05
C LYS A 518 9.87 -14.61 -30.27
N THR A 519 9.60 -15.01 -29.03
CA THR A 519 8.64 -14.34 -28.15
C THR A 519 9.02 -12.88 -27.91
N GLY A 520 10.29 -12.59 -27.61
CA GLY A 520 10.80 -11.23 -27.44
C GLY A 520 10.63 -10.37 -28.70
N ASN A 521 10.90 -10.93 -29.88
CA ASN A 521 10.67 -10.24 -31.15
C ASN A 521 9.18 -10.00 -31.43
N SER A 522 8.31 -10.96 -31.11
CA SER A 522 6.86 -10.79 -31.21
C SER A 522 6.37 -9.67 -30.30
N ILE A 523 6.80 -9.66 -29.03
CA ILE A 523 6.48 -8.60 -28.06
C ILE A 523 7.00 -7.25 -28.56
N PHE A 524 8.25 -7.19 -29.05
CA PHE A 524 8.81 -5.97 -29.62
C PHE A 524 8.01 -5.47 -30.83
N SER A 525 7.57 -6.36 -31.71
CA SER A 525 6.77 -5.99 -32.88
C SER A 525 5.39 -5.45 -32.48
N ILE A 526 4.72 -6.11 -31.55
CA ILE A 526 3.41 -5.71 -31.01
C ILE A 526 3.52 -4.36 -30.30
N THR A 527 4.48 -4.21 -29.37
CA THR A 527 4.69 -2.95 -28.62
C THR A 527 5.01 -1.78 -29.54
N ARG A 528 5.79 -2.00 -30.60
CA ARG A 528 6.06 -0.97 -31.61
C ARG A 528 4.82 -0.58 -32.41
N PHE A 529 3.96 -1.53 -32.77
CA PHE A 529 2.72 -1.26 -33.49
C PHE A 529 1.69 -0.55 -32.59
N ALA A 530 1.55 -1.01 -31.35
CA ALA A 530 0.58 -0.50 -30.37
C ALA A 530 1.12 0.65 -29.50
N ALA A 531 2.27 1.24 -29.83
CA ALA A 531 2.96 2.22 -28.97
C ALA A 531 2.05 3.37 -28.52
N LEU A 532 1.32 3.98 -29.44
CA LEU A 532 0.42 5.09 -29.11
C LEU A 532 -0.81 4.67 -28.29
N PRO A 533 -1.64 3.71 -28.73
CA PRO A 533 -2.80 3.30 -27.94
C PRO A 533 -2.41 2.73 -26.56
N LEU A 534 -1.27 2.04 -26.47
CA LEU A 534 -0.77 1.51 -25.20
C LEU A 534 -0.34 2.63 -24.24
N LEU A 535 0.34 3.67 -24.73
CA LEU A 535 0.72 4.81 -23.89
C LEU A 535 -0.51 5.57 -23.39
N LEU A 536 -1.50 5.80 -24.25
CA LEU A 536 -2.76 6.44 -23.86
C LEU A 536 -3.50 5.61 -22.79
N PHE A 537 -3.61 4.29 -23.00
CA PHE A 537 -4.24 3.39 -22.04
C PHE A 537 -3.54 3.44 -20.66
N ILE A 538 -2.21 3.43 -20.64
CA ILE A 538 -1.44 3.47 -19.38
C ILE A 538 -1.54 4.83 -18.70
N LEU A 539 -1.50 5.92 -19.45
CA LEU A 539 -1.65 7.27 -18.90
C LEU A 539 -3.04 7.46 -18.29
N VAL A 540 -4.10 7.12 -19.04
CA VAL A 540 -5.49 7.20 -18.57
C VAL A 540 -5.72 6.24 -17.40
N GLY A 541 -5.20 5.02 -17.47
CA GLY A 541 -5.30 4.02 -16.40
C GLY A 541 -4.61 4.46 -15.11
N SER A 542 -3.40 5.03 -15.21
CA SER A 542 -2.66 5.58 -14.06
C SER A 542 -3.40 6.78 -13.45
N LEU A 543 -3.85 7.73 -14.28
CA LEU A 543 -4.62 8.89 -13.82
C LEU A 543 -5.96 8.48 -13.19
N HIS A 544 -6.67 7.53 -13.79
CA HIS A 544 -7.93 7.00 -13.26
C HIS A 544 -7.70 6.29 -11.92
N PHE A 545 -6.67 5.44 -11.81
CA PHE A 545 -6.37 4.76 -10.56
C PHE A 545 -5.96 5.76 -9.48
N LYS A 546 -5.10 6.73 -9.80
CA LYS A 546 -4.74 7.80 -8.87
C LYS A 546 -5.96 8.60 -8.43
N GLN A 547 -6.79 9.05 -9.36
CA GLN A 547 -8.02 9.78 -9.06
C GLN A 547 -8.98 8.94 -8.23
N LYS A 548 -9.14 7.64 -8.54
CA LYS A 548 -9.96 6.72 -7.76
C LYS A 548 -9.39 6.57 -6.35
N ASN A 549 -8.07 6.44 -6.19
CA ASN A 549 -7.41 6.33 -4.90
C ASN A 549 -7.59 7.62 -4.08
N ASP A 550 -7.44 8.78 -4.72
CA ASP A 550 -7.62 10.09 -4.08
C ASP A 550 -9.09 10.35 -3.70
N LEU A 551 -10.04 10.03 -4.57
CA LEU A 551 -11.48 10.08 -4.26
C LEU A 551 -11.86 9.09 -3.14
N ALA A 552 -11.23 7.91 -3.13
CA ALA A 552 -11.42 6.91 -2.09
C ALA A 552 -10.86 7.35 -0.73
N LYS A 553 -9.96 8.34 -0.65
CA LYS A 553 -9.37 8.88 0.59
C LYS A 553 -10.21 9.99 1.26
N TRP A 554 -11.32 10.46 0.67
CA TRP A 554 -12.19 11.47 1.29
C TRP A 554 -13.66 11.30 0.93
N ASP A 555 -14.00 11.29 -0.37
CA ASP A 555 -15.40 11.31 -0.83
C ASP A 555 -16.07 9.94 -0.71
N LYS A 556 -15.35 8.87 -1.06
CA LYS A 556 -15.88 7.49 -1.08
C LYS A 556 -15.38 6.61 0.08
N ILE A 557 -14.88 7.20 1.17
CA ILE A 557 -14.54 6.40 2.35
C ILE A 557 -15.83 5.82 2.92
N SER A 558 -15.97 4.51 2.79
CA SER A 558 -16.96 3.72 3.51
C SER A 558 -16.38 3.35 4.87
N PRO A 559 -17.17 3.41 5.96
CA PRO A 559 -16.72 2.92 7.25
C PRO A 559 -16.37 1.45 7.13
N GLN A 560 -15.20 1.06 7.65
CA GLN A 560 -14.91 -0.36 7.83
C GLN A 560 -15.61 -0.81 9.10
N TYR A 561 -16.82 -1.34 8.94
CA TYR A 561 -17.53 -1.96 10.05
C TYR A 561 -16.86 -3.27 10.42
N HIS A 562 -16.61 -3.49 11.71
CA HIS A 562 -16.37 -4.85 12.19
C HIS A 562 -17.71 -5.58 12.09
N GLU A 563 -17.80 -6.51 11.14
CA GLU A 563 -18.94 -7.39 11.05
C GLU A 563 -18.98 -8.24 12.32
N ILE A 564 -19.96 -7.97 13.18
CA ILE A 564 -20.18 -8.75 14.40
C ILE A 564 -20.69 -10.10 13.94
N LYS A 565 -19.94 -11.16 14.24
CA LYS A 565 -20.33 -12.52 13.88
C LYS A 565 -21.62 -12.87 14.60
N LYS A 566 -22.57 -13.38 13.83
CA LYS A 566 -23.89 -13.80 14.27
C LYS A 566 -24.32 -15.03 13.50
N ASP A 567 -25.18 -15.82 14.12
CA ASP A 567 -25.96 -16.83 13.44
C ASP A 567 -27.38 -16.32 13.23
N SER A 568 -28.09 -16.96 12.30
CA SER A 568 -29.50 -16.70 12.06
C SER A 568 -30.36 -17.76 12.74
N TYR A 569 -31.24 -17.34 13.67
CA TYR A 569 -32.07 -18.24 14.48
C TYR A 569 -33.51 -18.29 14.00
N LEU A 570 -34.06 -19.48 13.77
CA LEU A 570 -35.49 -19.67 13.51
C LEU A 570 -36.18 -20.14 14.80
N GLY A 571 -37.26 -19.48 15.17
CA GLY A 571 -38.02 -19.79 16.36
C GLY A 571 -39.49 -20.01 16.11
N ILE A 572 -40.18 -20.52 17.13
CA ILE A 572 -41.63 -20.72 17.12
C ILE A 572 -42.25 -20.44 18.50
N TYR A 573 -43.45 -19.87 18.47
CA TYR A 573 -44.41 -19.88 19.56
C TYR A 573 -45.63 -20.70 19.11
N HIS A 574 -45.87 -21.85 19.74
CA HIS A 574 -46.98 -22.74 19.42
C HIS A 574 -47.65 -23.26 20.70
N PRO A 575 -48.58 -22.48 21.28
CA PRO A 575 -49.27 -22.89 22.50
C PRO A 575 -50.32 -23.96 22.21
N GLU A 576 -50.45 -24.95 23.11
CA GLU A 576 -51.47 -26.01 23.01
C GLU A 576 -52.85 -25.50 23.46
N LYS A 577 -52.87 -24.55 24.40
CA LYS A 577 -54.04 -23.94 25.02
C LYS A 577 -53.76 -22.47 25.30
N ASP A 578 -54.78 -21.73 25.72
CA ASP A 578 -54.73 -20.30 26.07
C ASP A 578 -53.94 -20.00 27.38
N THR A 579 -52.96 -20.84 27.75
CA THR A 579 -52.15 -20.71 28.97
C THR A 579 -50.79 -20.06 28.73
N GLY A 580 -50.41 -19.80 27.48
CA GLY A 580 -49.11 -19.25 27.11
C GLY A 580 -47.95 -20.25 27.06
N LEU A 581 -48.12 -21.46 27.61
CA LEU A 581 -47.12 -22.54 27.57
C LEU A 581 -47.22 -23.37 26.28
N VAL A 582 -46.09 -23.90 25.84
CA VAL A 582 -45.97 -24.67 24.59
C VAL A 582 -45.83 -26.18 24.84
N ASN A 583 -46.21 -26.97 23.84
CA ASN A 583 -46.05 -28.42 23.84
C ASN A 583 -44.98 -28.87 22.84
N LEU A 584 -43.88 -29.40 23.34
CA LEU A 584 -42.74 -29.81 22.50
C LEU A 584 -43.06 -30.95 21.53
N ASN A 585 -43.99 -31.84 21.85
CA ASN A 585 -44.36 -32.92 20.94
C ASN A 585 -45.06 -32.39 19.69
N GLN A 586 -45.92 -31.37 19.83
CA GLN A 586 -46.55 -30.70 18.69
C GLN A 586 -45.53 -29.93 17.85
N ILE A 587 -44.57 -29.25 18.50
CA ILE A 587 -43.48 -28.55 17.80
C ILE A 587 -42.61 -29.56 17.01
N ASN A 588 -42.23 -30.69 17.61
CA ASN A 588 -41.47 -31.75 16.94
C ASN A 588 -42.22 -32.29 15.70
N GLN A 589 -43.54 -32.46 15.78
CA GLN A 589 -44.36 -32.86 14.63
C GLN A 589 -44.34 -31.80 13.51
N ILE A 590 -44.34 -30.51 13.84
CA ILE A 590 -44.24 -29.42 12.85
C ILE A 590 -42.88 -29.44 12.17
N GLU A 591 -41.80 -29.61 12.93
CA GLU A 591 -40.43 -29.72 12.42
C GLU A 591 -40.27 -30.89 11.46
N GLU A 592 -40.75 -32.07 11.84
CA GLU A 592 -40.74 -33.27 10.98
C GLU A 592 -41.57 -33.05 9.71
N LYS A 593 -42.80 -32.56 9.86
CA LYS A 593 -43.73 -32.34 8.73
C LYS A 593 -43.21 -31.30 7.74
N GLN A 594 -42.57 -30.24 8.23
CA GLN A 594 -42.11 -29.13 7.39
C GLN A 594 -40.60 -29.15 7.10
N ASN A 595 -39.87 -30.15 7.59
CA ASN A 595 -38.42 -30.29 7.47
C ASN A 595 -37.69 -29.01 7.90
N VAL A 596 -38.02 -28.50 9.08
CA VAL A 596 -37.38 -27.35 9.73
C VAL A 596 -36.89 -27.76 11.11
N ASP A 597 -35.91 -27.04 11.65
CA ASP A 597 -35.49 -27.16 13.05
C ASP A 597 -35.66 -25.78 13.69
N PHE A 598 -36.23 -25.70 14.89
CA PHE A 598 -36.37 -24.45 15.64
C PHE A 598 -35.26 -24.28 16.68
N ASP A 599 -34.48 -23.21 16.54
CA ASP A 599 -33.43 -22.80 17.48
C ASP A 599 -33.98 -22.07 18.69
N ILE A 600 -35.16 -21.44 18.58
CA ILE A 600 -35.81 -20.69 19.66
C ILE A 600 -37.21 -21.22 19.90
N ILE A 601 -37.51 -21.58 21.15
CA ILE A 601 -38.86 -21.99 21.54
C ILE A 601 -39.38 -20.95 22.54
N SER A 602 -40.33 -20.15 22.07
CA SER A 602 -40.93 -19.08 22.84
C SER A 602 -42.13 -19.57 23.65
N PHE A 603 -42.33 -19.03 24.84
CA PHE A 603 -43.54 -19.19 25.63
C PHE A 603 -43.80 -17.93 26.49
N TYR A 604 -45.04 -17.76 26.92
CA TYR A 604 -45.49 -16.62 27.72
C TYR A 604 -45.61 -17.04 29.17
N LEU A 605 -45.12 -16.18 30.06
CA LEU A 605 -45.12 -16.44 31.49
C LEU A 605 -45.54 -15.17 32.23
N GLY A 606 -46.74 -15.22 32.81
CA GLY A 606 -47.27 -14.16 33.64
C GLY A 606 -46.73 -14.16 35.07
N TRP A 607 -46.67 -12.99 35.70
CA TRP A 607 -46.34 -12.87 37.12
C TRP A 607 -47.47 -13.42 37.98
N ASP A 608 -47.19 -14.50 38.71
CA ASP A 608 -48.07 -15.06 39.73
C ASP A 608 -47.28 -15.24 41.03
N ILE A 609 -47.61 -14.44 42.04
CA ILE A 609 -46.89 -14.36 43.33
C ILE A 609 -47.23 -15.57 44.23
N GLY A 610 -48.22 -16.40 43.85
CA GLY A 610 -48.68 -17.57 44.61
C GLY A 610 -48.26 -18.94 44.09
N GLN A 611 -47.53 -19.03 42.97
CA GLN A 611 -47.11 -20.31 42.39
C GLN A 611 -45.85 -20.89 43.04
N ASN A 612 -45.83 -22.22 43.22
CA ASN A 612 -44.67 -22.95 43.74
C ASN A 612 -43.50 -23.03 42.73
N GLU A 613 -43.77 -22.94 41.42
CA GLU A 613 -42.75 -22.93 40.36
C GLU A 613 -42.67 -21.55 39.70
N LEU A 614 -41.55 -20.85 39.86
CA LEU A 614 -41.31 -19.51 39.28
C LEU A 614 -40.93 -19.55 37.79
N ILE A 615 -40.42 -20.69 37.31
CA ILE A 615 -40.16 -21.00 35.90
C ILE A 615 -40.59 -22.44 35.63
N PRO A 616 -41.08 -22.77 34.42
CA PRO A 616 -41.46 -24.15 34.09
C PRO A 616 -40.21 -25.00 33.80
N GLY A 617 -39.53 -25.43 34.86
CA GLY A 617 -38.20 -26.07 34.78
C GLY A 617 -38.14 -27.28 33.85
N GLN A 618 -39.13 -28.19 33.92
CA GLN A 618 -39.20 -29.36 33.04
C GLN A 618 -39.31 -28.99 31.56
N LEU A 619 -40.08 -27.95 31.23
CA LEU A 619 -40.23 -27.47 29.86
C LEU A 619 -38.91 -26.87 29.38
N MET A 620 -38.29 -26.01 30.18
CA MET A 620 -37.00 -25.39 29.86
C MET A 620 -35.90 -26.44 29.63
N ASP A 621 -35.81 -27.46 30.48
CA ASP A 621 -34.86 -28.57 30.32
C ASP A 621 -35.14 -29.41 29.07
N SER A 622 -36.41 -29.59 28.73
CA SER A 622 -36.80 -30.31 27.51
C SER A 622 -36.46 -29.51 26.24
N ILE A 623 -36.67 -28.19 26.25
CA ILE A 623 -36.25 -27.27 25.18
C ILE A 623 -34.72 -27.36 25.00
N ALA A 624 -33.97 -27.25 26.10
CA ALA A 624 -32.52 -27.31 26.05
C ALA A 624 -31.97 -28.66 25.58
N ARG A 625 -32.55 -29.80 26.02
CA ARG A 625 -32.13 -31.14 25.57
C ARG A 625 -32.31 -31.36 24.07
N LYS A 626 -33.26 -30.66 23.45
CA LYS A 626 -33.45 -30.67 21.99
C LYS A 626 -32.38 -29.85 21.25
N GLY A 627 -31.62 -28.99 21.96
CA GLY A 627 -30.67 -28.05 21.37
C GLY A 627 -31.26 -26.67 21.05
N ALA A 628 -32.50 -26.39 21.48
CA ALA A 628 -33.14 -25.09 21.32
C ALA A 628 -32.95 -24.19 22.55
N ILE A 629 -33.15 -22.88 22.38
CA ILE A 629 -33.06 -21.86 23.42
C ILE A 629 -34.46 -21.41 23.83
N PRO A 630 -34.82 -21.51 25.13
CA PRO A 630 -36.09 -20.99 25.59
C PRO A 630 -36.13 -19.45 25.50
N MET A 631 -37.22 -18.90 24.98
CA MET A 631 -37.56 -17.49 25.09
C MET A 631 -38.76 -17.30 26.01
N ILE A 632 -38.54 -16.62 27.13
CA ILE A 632 -39.57 -16.29 28.11
C ILE A 632 -40.09 -14.89 27.78
N THR A 633 -41.35 -14.80 27.33
CA THR A 633 -42.09 -13.53 27.32
C THR A 633 -42.64 -13.32 28.71
N TRP A 634 -41.97 -12.47 29.50
CA TRP A 634 -42.23 -12.32 30.93
C TRP A 634 -43.14 -11.12 31.19
N GLU A 635 -44.39 -11.41 31.55
CA GLU A 635 -45.48 -10.45 31.58
C GLU A 635 -45.77 -10.00 33.02
N PRO A 636 -45.55 -8.72 33.35
CA PRO A 636 -45.78 -8.22 34.71
C PRO A 636 -47.26 -7.92 34.94
N TRP A 637 -48.07 -8.98 34.95
CA TRP A 637 -49.48 -8.89 35.35
C TRP A 637 -49.56 -8.40 36.80
N LEU A 638 -50.43 -7.42 37.04
CA LEU A 638 -50.74 -7.00 38.40
C LEU A 638 -51.51 -8.15 39.06
N PRO A 639 -51.02 -8.72 40.17
CA PRO A 639 -51.86 -9.62 40.93
C PRO A 639 -53.03 -8.80 41.46
N VAL A 640 -54.24 -9.34 41.34
CA VAL A 640 -55.39 -8.83 42.07
C VAL A 640 -55.13 -9.15 43.55
N ILE A 641 -54.27 -8.35 44.20
CA ILE A 641 -54.00 -8.48 45.63
C ILE A 641 -55.25 -7.98 46.34
N SER A 642 -56.00 -8.93 46.89
CA SER A 642 -57.17 -8.72 47.73
C SER A 642 -56.78 -8.21 49.13
N ASP A 643 -56.01 -7.12 49.20
CA ASP A 643 -55.73 -6.46 50.47
C ASP A 643 -56.00 -4.96 50.31
N SER A 644 -57.16 -4.56 50.82
CA SER A 644 -57.80 -3.25 50.61
C SER A 644 -56.99 -2.06 51.15
N ALA A 645 -55.88 -2.29 51.84
CA ALA A 645 -55.02 -1.25 52.40
C ALA A 645 -53.92 -0.72 51.46
N ARG A 646 -53.55 -1.42 50.36
CA ARG A 646 -52.52 -0.95 49.39
C ARG A 646 -53.07 -0.40 48.07
N VAL A 647 -54.39 -0.43 47.89
CA VAL A 647 -55.10 0.02 46.68
C VAL A 647 -55.20 1.55 46.57
N ALA A 648 -54.77 2.30 47.60
CA ALA A 648 -54.82 3.76 47.61
C ALA A 648 -53.72 4.46 46.76
N GLU A 649 -52.64 3.77 46.36
CA GLU A 649 -51.54 4.40 45.60
C GLU A 649 -51.64 4.16 44.09
N LYS A 650 -51.91 5.24 43.33
CA LYS A 650 -51.91 5.32 41.85
C LYS A 650 -50.50 5.19 41.21
N ARG A 651 -49.65 4.26 41.68
CA ARG A 651 -48.30 4.04 41.13
C ARG A 651 -48.34 3.01 39.99
N SER A 652 -47.61 3.28 38.90
CA SER A 652 -47.45 2.35 37.77
C SER A 652 -46.64 1.12 38.20
N ILE A 653 -46.76 0.00 37.47
CA ILE A 653 -45.96 -1.20 37.75
C ILE A 653 -44.45 -0.93 37.64
N PHE A 654 -44.02 -0.07 36.71
CA PHE A 654 -42.61 0.28 36.53
C PHE A 654 -42.06 1.11 37.72
N GLN A 655 -42.86 2.02 38.28
CA GLN A 655 -42.48 2.72 39.51
C GLN A 655 -42.34 1.75 40.68
N ARG A 656 -43.27 0.81 40.84
CA ARG A 656 -43.22 -0.20 41.92
C ARG A 656 -42.01 -1.14 41.79
N ILE A 657 -41.65 -1.51 40.57
CA ILE A 657 -40.43 -2.30 40.30
C ILE A 657 -39.19 -1.49 40.69
N SER A 658 -39.07 -0.24 40.22
CA SER A 658 -37.89 0.59 40.51
C SER A 658 -37.81 1.06 41.97
N SER A 659 -38.91 1.06 42.74
CA SER A 659 -38.93 1.31 44.18
C SER A 659 -38.62 0.07 45.03
N GLY A 660 -38.54 -1.11 44.43
CA GLY A 660 -38.16 -2.36 45.09
C GLY A 660 -39.31 -3.23 45.60
N ASP A 661 -40.56 -2.92 45.27
CA ASP A 661 -41.75 -3.66 45.77
C ASP A 661 -41.73 -5.15 45.38
N TYR A 662 -41.03 -5.50 44.30
CA TYR A 662 -40.95 -6.86 43.73
C TYR A 662 -39.56 -7.49 43.79
N ASP A 663 -38.60 -6.88 44.50
CA ASP A 663 -37.19 -7.31 44.48
C ASP A 663 -37.01 -8.77 44.89
N THR A 664 -37.78 -9.24 45.88
CA THR A 664 -37.72 -10.64 46.34
C THR A 664 -38.17 -11.60 45.24
N TYR A 665 -39.27 -11.29 44.55
CA TYR A 665 -39.77 -12.10 43.43
C TYR A 665 -38.77 -12.12 42.26
N ILE A 666 -38.27 -10.95 41.87
CA ILE A 666 -37.28 -10.81 40.78
C ILE A 666 -35.99 -11.53 41.15
N ALA A 667 -35.55 -11.47 42.41
CA ALA A 667 -34.35 -12.16 42.87
C ALA A 667 -34.53 -13.69 42.85
N ASN A 668 -35.68 -14.21 43.29
CA ASN A 668 -35.94 -15.65 43.25
C ASN A 668 -36.06 -16.16 41.80
N PHE A 669 -36.70 -15.40 40.92
CA PHE A 669 -36.73 -15.68 39.48
C PHE A 669 -35.32 -15.71 38.88
N GLY A 670 -34.48 -14.72 39.25
CA GLY A 670 -33.07 -14.68 38.86
C GLY A 670 -32.26 -15.87 39.36
N ARG A 671 -32.52 -16.37 40.56
CA ARG A 671 -31.89 -17.59 41.08
C ARG A 671 -32.30 -18.83 40.29
N ALA A 672 -33.58 -18.96 39.96
CA ALA A 672 -34.07 -20.07 39.13
C ALA A 672 -33.42 -20.06 37.73
N LEU A 673 -33.27 -18.87 37.13
CA LEU A 673 -32.52 -18.72 35.86
C LEU A 673 -31.02 -19.03 36.01
N ALA A 674 -30.42 -18.71 37.16
CA ALA A 674 -29.02 -19.05 37.45
C ALA A 674 -28.82 -20.56 37.61
N GLU A 675 -29.76 -21.26 38.24
CA GLU A 675 -29.75 -22.73 38.40
C GLU A 675 -29.92 -23.47 37.06
N PHE A 676 -30.71 -22.92 36.13
CA PHE A 676 -30.85 -23.49 34.79
C PHE A 676 -29.52 -23.48 33.98
N ASP A 677 -28.62 -22.52 34.24
CA ASP A 677 -27.26 -22.38 33.68
C ASP A 677 -27.13 -22.60 32.15
N LYS A 678 -28.16 -22.25 31.38
CA LYS A 678 -28.16 -22.31 29.91
C LYS A 678 -28.67 -20.99 29.32
N PRO A 679 -28.38 -20.69 28.04
CA PRO A 679 -28.90 -19.49 27.38
C PRO A 679 -30.43 -19.41 27.48
N VAL A 680 -30.94 -18.23 27.82
CA VAL A 680 -32.39 -17.93 27.87
C VAL A 680 -32.61 -16.53 27.30
N PHE A 681 -33.52 -16.38 26.36
CA PHE A 681 -34.02 -15.06 25.98
C PHE A 681 -35.10 -14.61 26.96
N LEU A 682 -34.96 -13.42 27.52
CA LEU A 682 -35.94 -12.81 28.41
C LEU A 682 -36.53 -11.57 27.76
N ARG A 683 -37.77 -11.68 27.31
CA ARG A 683 -38.56 -10.59 26.72
C ARG A 683 -39.51 -10.04 27.78
N PHE A 684 -38.98 -9.16 28.62
CA PHE A 684 -39.73 -8.54 29.71
C PHE A 684 -40.67 -7.45 29.20
N ALA A 685 -41.93 -7.47 29.64
CA ALA A 685 -42.96 -6.48 29.33
C ALA A 685 -42.98 -6.13 27.83
N HIS A 686 -43.19 -7.14 26.98
CA HIS A 686 -43.23 -6.92 25.53
C HIS A 686 -44.29 -5.86 25.21
N GLU A 687 -44.00 -5.06 24.18
CA GLU A 687 -44.88 -3.97 23.75
C GLU A 687 -45.28 -3.05 24.92
N PHE A 688 -44.32 -2.69 25.77
CA PHE A 688 -44.54 -1.86 26.97
C PHE A 688 -45.25 -0.51 26.67
N ASP A 689 -45.18 -0.01 25.43
CA ASP A 689 -45.87 1.19 24.94
C ASP A 689 -47.19 0.91 24.20
N ASN A 690 -47.70 -0.32 24.21
CA ASN A 690 -49.02 -0.70 23.69
C ASN A 690 -50.11 -0.54 24.77
N PRO A 691 -51.07 0.39 24.58
CA PRO A 691 -52.10 0.69 25.57
C PRO A 691 -53.10 -0.45 25.82
N GLN A 692 -53.05 -1.54 25.05
CA GLN A 692 -53.90 -2.72 25.30
C GLN A 692 -53.43 -3.55 26.50
N TYR A 693 -52.14 -3.48 26.87
CA TYR A 693 -51.62 -4.23 28.01
C TYR A 693 -51.75 -3.47 29.34
N PRO A 694 -52.05 -4.15 30.46
CA PRO A 694 -52.28 -3.49 31.75
C PRO A 694 -51.05 -2.78 32.30
N TRP A 695 -49.84 -3.25 31.98
CA TRP A 695 -48.58 -2.56 32.33
C TRP A 695 -48.34 -1.26 31.55
N SER A 696 -49.13 -0.98 30.51
CA SER A 696 -49.09 0.26 29.74
C SER A 696 -50.25 1.23 30.07
N GLN A 697 -51.37 0.72 30.61
CA GLN A 697 -52.61 1.48 30.85
C GLN A 697 -52.55 2.48 32.02
N THR A 698 -51.69 2.23 33.02
CA THR A 698 -51.56 3.12 34.19
C THR A 698 -50.31 4.00 34.07
N ASN A 699 -50.46 5.22 33.54
CA ASN A 699 -49.41 6.26 33.54
C ASN A 699 -48.05 5.89 32.89
N ALA A 700 -48.00 4.95 31.93
CA ALA A 700 -46.82 4.70 31.08
C ALA A 700 -46.50 5.85 30.08
N LYS A 701 -46.79 7.11 30.43
CA LYS A 701 -46.42 8.31 29.67
C LYS A 701 -44.96 8.72 29.87
N HIS A 702 -44.24 8.11 30.81
CA HIS A 702 -42.88 8.53 31.20
C HIS A 702 -41.83 7.47 30.84
N PRO A 703 -41.16 7.59 29.68
CA PRO A 703 -40.08 6.70 29.25
C PRO A 703 -38.97 6.48 30.28
N GLU A 704 -38.75 7.45 31.18
CA GLU A 704 -37.77 7.33 32.27
C GLU A 704 -38.13 6.24 33.29
N GLU A 705 -39.41 6.07 33.63
CA GLU A 705 -39.85 5.06 34.61
C GLU A 705 -39.59 3.65 34.11
N PHE A 706 -39.90 3.40 32.83
CA PHE A 706 -39.59 2.13 32.17
C PHE A 706 -38.09 1.86 32.16
N LYS A 707 -37.26 2.87 31.80
CA LYS A 707 -35.80 2.72 31.77
C LYS A 707 -35.24 2.41 33.15
N LEU A 708 -35.74 3.03 34.21
CA LEU A 708 -35.34 2.74 35.58
C LEU A 708 -35.74 1.32 36.00
N ALA A 709 -36.98 0.91 35.75
CA ALA A 709 -37.46 -0.45 36.04
C ALA A 709 -36.65 -1.52 35.30
N TRP A 710 -36.38 -1.31 34.01
CA TRP A 710 -35.56 -2.20 33.18
C TRP A 710 -34.15 -2.36 33.76
N LYS A 711 -33.47 -1.24 34.06
CA LYS A 711 -32.13 -1.25 34.65
C LYS A 711 -32.10 -1.91 36.03
N HIS A 712 -33.17 -1.75 36.82
CA HIS A 712 -33.32 -2.36 38.13
C HIS A 712 -33.43 -3.89 38.05
N ILE A 713 -34.33 -4.40 37.19
CA ILE A 713 -34.46 -5.84 36.91
C ILE A 713 -33.13 -6.41 36.42
N TYR A 714 -32.50 -5.76 35.44
CA TYR A 714 -31.22 -6.19 34.90
C TYR A 714 -30.18 -6.37 36.01
N LYS A 715 -30.04 -5.36 36.89
CA LYS A 715 -29.09 -5.40 38.01
C LYS A 715 -29.38 -6.55 38.98
N ILE A 716 -30.66 -6.77 39.35
CA ILE A 716 -31.03 -7.84 40.27
C ILE A 716 -30.74 -9.21 39.66
N LEU A 717 -31.16 -9.48 38.42
CA LEU A 717 -30.92 -10.78 37.77
C LEU A 717 -29.42 -11.07 37.65
N LYS A 718 -28.63 -10.05 37.27
CA LYS A 718 -27.17 -10.19 37.21
C LYS A 718 -26.54 -10.43 38.59
N ALA A 719 -27.03 -9.77 39.63
CA ALA A 719 -26.56 -9.99 41.00
C ALA A 719 -26.86 -11.41 41.52
N GLN A 720 -27.95 -12.04 41.08
CA GLN A 720 -28.31 -13.42 41.45
C GLN A 720 -27.59 -14.50 40.63
N GLY A 721 -26.77 -14.12 39.64
CA GLY A 721 -25.99 -15.05 38.84
C GLY A 721 -26.67 -15.54 37.55
N ALA A 722 -27.73 -14.87 37.08
CA ALA A 722 -28.38 -15.16 35.79
C ALA A 722 -27.53 -14.67 34.59
N LYS A 723 -26.36 -15.27 34.41
CA LYS A 723 -25.30 -14.83 33.49
C LYS A 723 -25.70 -15.01 32.01
N LYS A 724 -26.37 -16.13 31.71
CA LYS A 724 -26.74 -16.55 30.34
C LYS A 724 -28.11 -16.04 29.89
N THR A 725 -28.72 -15.13 30.66
CA THR A 725 -29.96 -14.45 30.30
C THR A 725 -29.67 -13.31 29.32
N MET A 726 -30.36 -13.32 28.19
CA MET A 726 -30.26 -12.35 27.10
C MET A 726 -31.52 -11.50 27.06
N PHE A 727 -31.38 -10.19 27.26
CA PHE A 727 -32.52 -9.29 27.35
C PHE A 727 -33.00 -8.86 25.95
N VAL A 728 -34.29 -9.09 25.68
CA VAL A 728 -34.96 -8.73 24.41
C VAL A 728 -35.85 -7.50 24.65
N TRP A 729 -35.42 -6.34 24.19
CA TRP A 729 -36.18 -5.09 24.30
C TRP A 729 -37.15 -4.95 23.12
N ASN A 730 -38.46 -5.04 23.38
CA ASN A 730 -39.50 -5.16 22.35
C ASN A 730 -40.52 -4.02 22.41
N PRO A 731 -40.32 -2.88 21.71
CA PRO A 731 -41.33 -1.83 21.60
C PRO A 731 -42.47 -2.22 20.65
N TRP A 732 -43.64 -1.59 20.82
CA TRP A 732 -44.79 -1.69 19.93
C TRP A 732 -44.68 -0.77 18.71
N LYS A 733 -44.21 0.48 18.89
CA LYS A 733 -44.16 1.50 17.82
C LYS A 733 -42.79 2.15 17.63
N ALA A 734 -42.41 2.30 16.37
CA ALA A 734 -41.17 2.98 15.98
C ALA A 734 -41.04 4.45 16.47
N LYS A 735 -42.16 5.18 16.60
CA LYS A 735 -42.19 6.62 16.94
C LYS A 735 -41.70 6.95 18.37
N GLY A 736 -41.60 5.96 19.26
CA GLY A 736 -41.18 6.12 20.66
C GLY A 736 -39.82 5.52 21.02
N MET A 737 -39.23 4.71 20.14
CA MET A 737 -38.12 3.81 20.48
C MET A 737 -36.94 4.48 21.20
N GLY A 738 -36.42 5.58 20.66
CA GLY A 738 -35.27 6.28 21.26
C GLY A 738 -35.53 6.84 22.66
N LYS A 739 -36.80 7.10 23.04
CA LYS A 739 -37.14 7.62 24.37
C LYS A 739 -37.11 6.53 25.44
N PHE A 740 -37.58 5.33 25.10
CA PHE A 740 -37.70 4.19 26.01
C PHE A 740 -36.45 3.29 26.04
N TYR A 741 -35.47 3.53 25.16
CA TYR A 741 -34.28 2.70 25.07
C TYR A 741 -33.40 2.85 26.32
N PRO A 742 -33.12 1.78 27.09
CA PRO A 742 -32.37 1.87 28.35
C PRO A 742 -30.86 2.02 28.15
N GLY A 743 -30.35 1.74 26.95
CA GLY A 743 -28.94 1.81 26.56
C GLY A 743 -28.40 0.44 26.12
N ASP A 744 -27.39 0.44 25.24
CA ASP A 744 -26.77 -0.77 24.68
C ASP A 744 -26.18 -1.71 25.76
N GLU A 745 -25.84 -1.17 26.93
CA GLU A 745 -25.30 -1.95 28.05
C GLU A 745 -26.35 -2.86 28.75
N TYR A 746 -27.64 -2.55 28.61
CA TYR A 746 -28.75 -3.29 29.24
C TYR A 746 -29.61 -4.08 28.24
N VAL A 747 -29.25 -4.07 26.95
CA VAL A 747 -30.02 -4.73 25.89
C VAL A 747 -29.08 -5.64 25.10
N ASP A 748 -29.45 -6.91 24.98
CA ASP A 748 -28.73 -7.86 24.13
C ASP A 748 -29.37 -7.93 22.73
N TRP A 749 -30.70 -7.87 22.65
CA TRP A 749 -31.48 -7.98 21.42
C TRP A 749 -32.60 -6.93 21.34
N VAL A 750 -32.88 -6.44 20.14
CA VAL A 750 -34.06 -5.62 19.87
C VAL A 750 -35.13 -6.50 19.24
N GLY A 751 -36.27 -6.63 19.92
CA GLY A 751 -37.42 -7.41 19.48
C GLY A 751 -38.44 -6.56 18.72
N PHE A 752 -39.07 -7.09 17.67
CA PHE A 752 -40.24 -6.47 17.04
C PHE A 752 -41.35 -7.47 16.77
N THR A 753 -42.58 -6.99 16.92
CA THR A 753 -43.80 -7.69 16.50
C THR A 753 -44.15 -7.27 15.07
N ILE A 754 -44.04 -8.21 14.13
CA ILE A 754 -44.33 -8.02 12.70
C ILE A 754 -45.41 -9.02 12.28
N LEU A 755 -46.66 -8.63 12.54
CA LEU A 755 -47.85 -9.42 12.23
C LEU A 755 -48.67 -8.77 11.11
N ASN A 756 -49.04 -9.57 10.11
CA ASN A 756 -49.94 -9.14 9.02
C ASN A 756 -51.37 -9.66 9.27
N TYR A 757 -52.28 -8.75 9.62
CA TYR A 757 -53.69 -9.07 9.86
C TYR A 757 -54.53 -9.16 8.57
N GLY A 758 -53.91 -9.19 7.38
CA GLY A 758 -54.62 -9.36 6.11
C GLY A 758 -55.74 -8.31 5.91
N PRO A 759 -56.98 -8.72 5.57
CA PRO A 759 -58.12 -7.82 5.44
C PRO A 759 -58.55 -7.09 6.73
N LEU A 760 -58.09 -7.53 7.90
CA LEU A 760 -58.39 -6.88 9.18
C LEU A 760 -57.49 -5.67 9.46
N ASN A 761 -56.44 -5.47 8.66
CA ASN A 761 -55.62 -4.25 8.71
C ASN A 761 -56.50 -2.99 8.54
N MET A 762 -56.03 -1.84 9.05
CA MET A 762 -56.80 -0.57 9.02
C MET A 762 -57.28 -0.17 7.61
N ASN A 763 -56.47 -0.44 6.57
CA ASN A 763 -56.77 -0.14 5.17
C ASN A 763 -57.50 -1.27 4.43
N GLY A 764 -57.91 -2.34 5.13
CA GLY A 764 -58.60 -3.49 4.56
C GLY A 764 -57.76 -4.37 3.64
N LYS A 765 -56.44 -4.17 3.57
CA LYS A 765 -55.56 -4.87 2.63
C LYS A 765 -54.38 -5.52 3.36
N SER A 766 -53.93 -6.66 2.84
CA SER A 766 -52.67 -7.28 3.25
C SER A 766 -51.50 -6.32 3.05
N VAL A 767 -50.60 -6.24 4.02
CA VAL A 767 -49.40 -5.38 3.97
C VAL A 767 -48.17 -6.26 3.85
N ALA A 768 -47.31 -5.98 2.88
CA ALA A 768 -46.07 -6.72 2.67
C ALA A 768 -45.09 -6.51 3.84
N PHE A 769 -44.25 -7.51 4.10
CA PHE A 769 -43.31 -7.53 5.23
C PHE A 769 -42.40 -6.30 5.27
N GLU A 770 -41.83 -5.93 4.13
CA GLU A 770 -40.92 -4.82 3.93
C GLU A 770 -41.55 -3.54 4.46
N LYS A 771 -42.83 -3.29 4.11
CA LYS A 771 -43.55 -2.10 4.56
C LYS A 771 -43.85 -2.12 6.06
N LEU A 772 -44.06 -3.30 6.66
CA LEU A 772 -44.27 -3.41 8.10
C LEU A 772 -42.98 -3.11 8.88
N TYR A 773 -41.85 -3.63 8.40
CA TYR A 773 -40.54 -3.54 9.04
C TYR A 773 -39.79 -2.23 8.76
N GLN A 774 -39.96 -1.62 7.58
CA GLN A 774 -39.21 -0.42 7.14
C GLN A 774 -39.19 0.69 8.19
N ARG A 775 -40.34 0.96 8.84
CA ARG A 775 -40.45 2.02 9.86
C ARG A 775 -39.54 1.80 11.08
N PHE A 776 -39.25 0.54 11.42
CA PHE A 776 -38.34 0.16 12.49
C PHE A 776 -36.90 0.20 11.99
N HIS A 777 -36.63 -0.37 10.82
CA HIS A 777 -35.34 -0.33 10.13
C HIS A 777 -34.78 1.11 10.06
N ASP A 778 -35.58 2.05 9.56
CA ASP A 778 -35.21 3.46 9.41
C ASP A 778 -34.83 4.13 10.75
N LYS A 779 -35.31 3.59 11.88
CA LYS A 779 -35.12 4.15 13.22
C LYS A 779 -34.00 3.48 14.00
N LEU A 780 -33.82 2.16 13.86
CA LEU A 780 -32.73 1.39 14.48
C LEU A 780 -31.37 2.04 14.19
N TYR A 781 -31.20 2.46 12.94
CA TYR A 781 -29.99 3.10 12.46
C TYR A 781 -29.52 4.28 13.32
N TRP A 782 -30.43 5.00 13.99
CA TRP A 782 -30.11 6.23 14.70
C TRP A 782 -29.66 6.05 16.15
N PHE A 783 -29.82 4.88 16.78
CA PHE A 783 -29.49 4.75 18.21
C PHE A 783 -28.92 3.41 18.69
N THR A 784 -28.97 2.32 17.92
CA THR A 784 -28.36 1.04 18.35
C THR A 784 -27.93 0.17 17.17
N ARG A 785 -27.01 -0.78 17.41
CA ARG A 785 -26.64 -1.86 16.47
C ARG A 785 -26.78 -3.26 17.05
N LYS A 786 -27.56 -3.39 18.12
CA LYS A 786 -27.93 -4.70 18.64
C LYS A 786 -28.67 -5.51 17.57
N PRO A 787 -28.49 -6.83 17.56
CA PRO A 787 -29.19 -7.71 16.62
C PRO A 787 -30.71 -7.57 16.78
N VAL A 788 -31.41 -7.72 15.65
CA VAL A 788 -32.87 -7.66 15.61
C VAL A 788 -33.44 -9.07 15.63
N MET A 789 -34.44 -9.26 16.49
CA MET A 789 -35.30 -10.44 16.54
C MET A 789 -36.71 -10.02 16.11
N LEU A 790 -37.29 -10.68 15.12
CA LEU A 790 -38.74 -10.61 14.91
C LEU A 790 -39.39 -11.55 15.93
N ALA A 791 -39.61 -11.04 17.14
CA ALA A 791 -40.03 -11.83 18.30
C ALA A 791 -41.46 -12.39 18.14
N GLU A 792 -42.26 -11.76 17.28
CA GLU A 792 -43.52 -12.28 16.77
C GLU A 792 -43.59 -11.99 15.28
N PHE A 793 -43.64 -13.04 14.46
CA PHE A 793 -43.67 -12.92 13.01
C PHE A 793 -44.73 -13.86 12.42
N GLY A 794 -45.59 -13.33 11.56
CA GLY A 794 -46.65 -14.14 10.97
C GLY A 794 -47.69 -13.34 10.18
N SER A 795 -48.58 -14.07 9.52
CA SER A 795 -49.75 -13.54 8.81
C SER A 795 -50.94 -14.42 9.13
N ILE A 796 -52.14 -13.85 9.30
CA ILE A 796 -53.34 -14.66 9.58
C ILE A 796 -53.73 -15.54 8.37
N LYS A 797 -54.44 -16.64 8.64
CA LYS A 797 -54.94 -17.59 7.62
C LYS A 797 -56.21 -17.10 6.87
N HIS A 798 -56.75 -15.93 7.23
CA HIS A 798 -58.05 -15.45 6.75
C HIS A 798 -57.97 -14.63 5.45
N ASN A 799 -58.68 -15.08 4.39
CA ASN A 799 -58.95 -14.34 3.14
C ASN A 799 -57.72 -13.68 2.47
N GLY A 800 -56.54 -14.29 2.61
CA GLY A 800 -55.29 -13.82 2.02
C GLY A 800 -54.34 -14.97 1.69
N ASN A 801 -53.32 -14.71 0.86
CA ASN A 801 -52.32 -15.70 0.47
C ASN A 801 -51.15 -15.74 1.48
N GLN A 802 -51.40 -16.30 2.67
CA GLN A 802 -50.44 -16.42 3.79
C GLN A 802 -49.11 -17.06 3.33
N SER A 803 -49.19 -18.14 2.55
CA SER A 803 -48.04 -18.86 2.01
C SER A 803 -47.16 -17.98 1.11
N GLN A 804 -47.78 -17.22 0.18
CA GLN A 804 -47.05 -16.29 -0.67
C GLN A 804 -46.44 -15.12 0.10
N TRP A 805 -47.12 -14.62 1.14
CA TRP A 805 -46.59 -13.58 2.00
C TRP A 805 -45.32 -14.04 2.72
N LEU A 806 -45.33 -15.24 3.31
CA LEU A 806 -44.18 -15.85 3.97
C LEU A 806 -43.02 -16.10 3.00
N LYS A 807 -43.31 -16.59 1.79
CA LYS A 807 -42.29 -16.79 0.74
C LYS A 807 -41.61 -15.49 0.33
N ASN A 808 -42.37 -14.40 0.18
CA ASN A 808 -41.82 -13.09 -0.14
C ASN A 808 -41.00 -12.54 1.04
N ALA A 809 -41.53 -12.62 2.26
CA ALA A 809 -40.82 -12.18 3.45
C ALA A 809 -39.50 -12.94 3.66
N ALA A 810 -39.47 -14.25 3.44
CA ALA A 810 -38.24 -15.06 3.51
C ALA A 810 -37.15 -14.56 2.54
N ARG A 811 -37.54 -14.16 1.32
CA ARG A 811 -36.61 -13.58 0.34
C ARG A 811 -36.02 -12.26 0.81
N GLU A 812 -36.86 -11.40 1.38
CA GLU A 812 -36.45 -10.08 1.87
C GLU A 812 -35.55 -10.16 3.09
N LEU A 813 -35.90 -11.04 4.04
CA LEU A 813 -35.09 -11.33 5.22
C LEU A 813 -33.67 -11.74 4.84
N LYS A 814 -33.52 -12.56 3.79
CA LYS A 814 -32.22 -13.04 3.32
C LYS A 814 -31.40 -11.99 2.56
N ASN A 815 -32.06 -11.14 1.77
CA ASN A 815 -31.36 -10.30 0.78
C ASN A 815 -31.18 -8.84 1.22
N ASN A 816 -32.07 -8.31 2.07
CA ASN A 816 -32.18 -6.86 2.29
C ASN A 816 -32.03 -6.40 3.75
N TYR A 817 -32.11 -7.29 4.75
CA TYR A 817 -32.13 -6.92 6.18
C TYR A 817 -31.13 -7.70 7.04
N ASN A 818 -29.84 -7.42 6.82
CA ASN A 818 -28.74 -8.08 7.51
C ASN A 818 -28.65 -7.81 9.02
N GLU A 819 -29.43 -6.90 9.59
CA GLU A 819 -29.51 -6.71 11.04
C GLU A 819 -30.44 -7.71 11.73
N ILE A 820 -31.37 -8.33 10.99
CA ILE A 820 -32.27 -9.36 11.51
C ILE A 820 -31.46 -10.65 11.66
N ALA A 821 -31.41 -11.16 12.89
CA ALA A 821 -30.65 -12.35 13.27
C ALA A 821 -31.53 -13.43 13.90
N ALA A 822 -32.80 -13.14 14.16
CA ALA A 822 -33.75 -14.14 14.62
C ALA A 822 -35.17 -13.85 14.11
N VAL A 823 -35.92 -14.90 13.78
CA VAL A 823 -37.34 -14.82 13.42
C VAL A 823 -38.12 -15.86 14.21
N VAL A 824 -39.06 -15.42 15.04
CA VAL A 824 -39.90 -16.29 15.86
C VAL A 824 -41.31 -16.30 15.28
N MET A 825 -41.70 -17.45 14.72
CA MET A 825 -43.02 -17.67 14.15
C MET A 825 -44.09 -17.61 15.24
N PHE A 826 -45.00 -16.63 15.15
CA PHE A 826 -46.19 -16.59 16.00
C PHE A 826 -47.24 -17.55 15.43
N ASN A 827 -47.20 -18.80 15.88
CA ASN A 827 -47.97 -19.92 15.33
C ASN A 827 -49.09 -20.36 16.31
N SER A 828 -49.97 -19.43 16.69
CA SER A 828 -51.06 -19.65 17.66
C SER A 828 -52.44 -19.73 17.01
N ALA A 829 -53.30 -20.60 17.55
CA ALA A 829 -54.74 -20.66 17.22
C ALA A 829 -55.63 -20.02 18.32
N PHE A 830 -55.01 -19.38 19.32
CA PHE A 830 -55.65 -18.91 20.55
C PHE A 830 -55.42 -17.41 20.81
N ASP A 831 -55.27 -16.59 19.76
CA ASP A 831 -55.08 -15.13 19.93
C ASP A 831 -56.43 -14.39 19.92
N ASP A 832 -56.83 -13.78 21.04
CA ASP A 832 -58.10 -13.05 21.18
C ASP A 832 -57.99 -11.55 20.87
N ASN A 833 -56.82 -11.07 20.41
CA ASN A 833 -56.57 -9.67 20.07
C ASN A 833 -57.19 -9.25 18.72
N ILE A 834 -58.50 -9.37 18.59
CA ILE A 834 -59.25 -8.94 17.39
C ILE A 834 -59.27 -7.40 17.33
N PRO A 835 -58.85 -6.77 16.21
CA PRO A 835 -58.85 -5.32 16.10
C PRO A 835 -60.24 -4.70 16.34
N VAL A 836 -60.30 -3.66 17.17
CA VAL A 836 -61.53 -2.98 17.57
C VAL A 836 -62.34 -2.53 16.35
N GLY A 837 -63.61 -2.90 16.29
CA GLY A 837 -64.52 -2.55 15.18
C GLY A 837 -64.42 -3.43 13.93
N LYS A 838 -63.69 -4.56 13.99
CA LYS A 838 -63.63 -5.56 12.91
C LYS A 838 -64.39 -6.83 13.28
N ILE A 839 -65.04 -7.45 12.29
CA ILE A 839 -65.76 -8.71 12.45
C ILE A 839 -64.84 -9.86 12.04
N TYR A 840 -64.65 -10.84 12.93
CA TYR A 840 -63.91 -12.07 12.66
C TYR A 840 -64.79 -13.29 13.01
N PRO A 841 -64.83 -14.35 12.18
CA PRO A 841 -65.82 -15.43 12.33
C PRO A 841 -65.55 -16.41 13.47
N LYS A 842 -64.39 -16.33 14.14
CA LYS A 842 -64.00 -17.20 15.27
C LYS A 842 -63.72 -16.35 16.51
N LYS A 843 -63.76 -16.99 17.69
CA LYS A 843 -63.36 -16.38 18.96
C LYS A 843 -61.89 -15.91 18.96
N TYR A 844 -61.01 -16.69 18.31
CA TYR A 844 -59.57 -16.46 18.26
C TYR A 844 -59.08 -16.31 16.81
N LEU A 845 -58.15 -15.39 16.58
CA LEU A 845 -57.36 -15.26 15.36
C LEU A 845 -56.50 -16.51 15.16
N ASP A 846 -56.46 -16.99 13.91
CA ASP A 846 -55.75 -18.22 13.54
C ASP A 846 -54.50 -17.84 12.73
N TRP A 847 -53.36 -17.90 13.42
CA TRP A 847 -52.03 -17.61 12.88
C TRP A 847 -51.29 -18.87 12.42
N THR A 848 -51.89 -20.06 12.58
CA THR A 848 -51.24 -21.32 12.25
C THR A 848 -50.88 -21.41 10.76
N THR A 849 -49.73 -22.03 10.44
CA THR A 849 -49.29 -22.14 9.04
C THR A 849 -48.52 -23.42 8.72
N ASP A 850 -48.76 -23.95 7.51
CA ASP A 850 -48.05 -25.09 6.93
C ASP A 850 -46.90 -24.65 5.98
N SER A 851 -46.48 -23.37 6.05
CA SER A 851 -45.52 -22.74 5.12
C SER A 851 -44.27 -22.15 5.80
N ILE A 852 -43.90 -22.65 6.98
CA ILE A 852 -42.71 -22.23 7.74
C ILE A 852 -41.42 -22.62 6.99
N SER A 853 -41.44 -23.71 6.22
CA SER A 853 -40.29 -24.21 5.46
C SER A 853 -39.64 -23.18 4.51
N TYR A 854 -40.35 -22.15 4.06
CA TYR A 854 -39.75 -21.05 3.29
C TYR A 854 -38.67 -20.28 4.07
N LEU A 855 -38.82 -20.19 5.39
CA LEU A 855 -37.86 -19.52 6.28
C LEU A 855 -36.63 -20.38 6.60
N LYS A 856 -36.61 -21.67 6.22
CA LYS A 856 -35.41 -22.50 6.35
C LYS A 856 -34.19 -21.89 5.66
N SER A 857 -34.42 -21.14 4.58
CA SER A 857 -33.36 -20.47 3.83
C SER A 857 -32.73 -19.25 4.54
N PHE A 858 -33.34 -18.79 5.63
CA PHE A 858 -32.85 -17.72 6.51
C PHE A 858 -31.96 -18.26 7.63
N ALA A 859 -32.32 -19.39 8.24
CA ALA A 859 -31.53 -19.99 9.33
C ALA A 859 -30.31 -20.75 8.81
N ASP A 860 -29.23 -20.70 9.59
CA ASP A 860 -28.01 -21.47 9.32
C ASP A 860 -28.24 -22.96 9.65
N SER A 861 -27.47 -23.87 9.05
CA SER A 861 -27.64 -25.32 9.26
C SER A 861 -27.63 -25.71 10.74
N LYS A 862 -28.42 -26.72 11.10
CA LYS A 862 -28.63 -27.27 12.45
C LYS A 862 -27.43 -27.06 13.40
N ARG A 863 -27.62 -26.20 14.40
CA ARG A 863 -26.62 -25.87 15.41
C ARG A 863 -26.36 -27.06 16.33
N THR A 864 -25.12 -27.55 16.35
CA THR A 864 -24.66 -28.49 17.37
C THR A 864 -24.18 -27.69 18.58
N ALA A 865 -24.88 -27.78 19.70
CA ALA A 865 -24.47 -27.11 20.94
C ALA A 865 -23.05 -27.53 21.33
N PHE A 866 -22.23 -26.58 21.80
CA PHE A 866 -20.91 -26.89 22.33
C PHE A 866 -21.05 -27.61 23.68
N GLU A 867 -20.73 -28.90 23.73
CA GLU A 867 -20.67 -29.67 24.97
C GLU A 867 -19.30 -29.50 25.63
N SER A 868 -19.25 -28.69 26.69
CA SER A 868 -18.06 -28.49 27.53
C SER A 868 -17.71 -29.75 28.33
N LYS A 869 -16.42 -30.14 28.31
CA LYS A 869 -15.88 -31.17 29.21
C LYS A 869 -15.58 -30.57 30.60
N LYS A 870 -16.59 -30.56 31.49
CA LYS A 870 -16.55 -29.84 32.79
C LYS A 870 -15.57 -30.40 33.86
N ASP A 871 -14.84 -31.49 33.62
CA ASP A 871 -14.22 -32.30 34.71
C ASP A 871 -12.70 -32.14 34.93
N ARG A 872 -12.06 -31.04 34.52
CA ARG A 872 -10.61 -30.83 34.79
C ARG A 872 -10.35 -29.63 35.67
N ILE A 873 -10.36 -29.86 36.99
CA ILE A 873 -9.73 -28.94 37.95
C ILE A 873 -8.23 -29.20 37.89
N VAL A 874 -7.45 -28.20 37.48
CA VAL A 874 -5.99 -28.27 37.56
C VAL A 874 -5.54 -27.31 38.64
N VAL A 875 -4.93 -27.85 39.70
CA VAL A 875 -4.35 -27.07 40.81
C VAL A 875 -2.93 -26.70 40.42
N PHE A 876 -2.57 -25.41 40.52
CA PHE A 876 -1.24 -24.90 40.16
C PHE A 876 -0.64 -24.12 41.33
N ASP A 877 0.62 -24.41 41.67
CA ASP A 877 1.24 -24.02 42.94
C ASP A 877 2.00 -22.67 42.94
N GLU A 878 2.30 -22.04 41.79
CA GLU A 878 3.04 -20.77 41.80
C GLU A 878 2.61 -19.76 40.72
N GLN A 879 2.17 -18.58 41.18
CA GLN A 879 1.77 -17.44 40.35
C GLN A 879 2.96 -16.52 40.09
N LEU A 880 3.28 -16.28 38.82
CA LEU A 880 4.38 -15.41 38.42
C LEU A 880 4.00 -13.94 38.63
N LYS A 881 4.97 -13.14 39.04
CA LYS A 881 4.83 -11.68 39.20
C LYS A 881 5.70 -10.96 38.18
N PHE A 882 5.29 -9.75 37.79
CA PHE A 882 6.17 -8.88 37.02
C PHE A 882 7.41 -8.48 37.84
N ASN A 883 8.58 -8.51 37.21
CA ASN A 883 9.83 -8.04 37.82
C ASN A 883 9.76 -6.54 38.15
N GLU A 884 9.24 -5.75 37.22
CA GLU A 884 8.92 -4.34 37.40
C GLU A 884 7.45 -4.09 37.06
N LYS A 885 6.79 -3.19 37.79
CA LYS A 885 5.39 -2.85 37.51
C LYS A 885 5.26 -2.19 36.12
N PRO A 886 4.42 -2.71 35.22
CA PRO A 886 4.17 -2.07 33.94
C PRO A 886 3.55 -0.67 34.07
N LYS A 887 4.28 0.33 33.58
CA LYS A 887 3.79 1.68 33.27
C LYS A 887 3.90 1.84 31.77
N GLY A 888 2.83 1.52 31.06
CA GLY A 888 2.94 1.24 29.64
C GLY A 888 1.92 1.87 28.74
N VAL A 889 2.13 1.62 27.46
CA VAL A 889 1.29 2.11 26.37
C VAL A 889 1.15 1.04 25.31
N ARG A 890 -0.03 0.90 24.73
CA ARG A 890 -0.25 0.06 23.55
C ARG A 890 0.41 0.72 22.34
N TYR A 891 1.35 0.00 21.73
CA TYR A 891 2.13 0.52 20.61
C TYR A 891 1.53 0.08 19.27
N LYS A 892 0.60 0.89 18.76
CA LYS A 892 -0.17 0.61 17.52
C LYS A 892 0.39 1.28 16.26
N LYS A 893 1.39 2.14 16.42
CA LYS A 893 1.98 2.94 15.33
C LYS A 893 2.52 2.00 14.24
N GLY A 894 2.10 2.20 13.00
CA GLY A 894 2.63 1.49 11.83
C GLY A 894 2.37 -0.03 11.74
N LEU A 895 1.49 -0.63 12.54
CA LEU A 895 1.28 -2.10 12.53
C LEU A 895 0.91 -2.69 11.16
N ASN A 896 0.07 -1.99 10.38
CA ASN A 896 -0.33 -2.40 9.03
C ASN A 896 0.29 -1.49 7.96
N TRP A 897 1.41 -1.89 7.38
CA TRP A 897 2.14 -1.10 6.38
C TRP A 897 1.32 -0.74 5.11
N LYS A 898 0.24 -1.46 4.79
CA LYS A 898 -0.56 -1.21 3.57
C LYS A 898 -1.46 0.00 3.70
N ASP A 899 -2.12 0.12 4.85
CA ASP A 899 -3.17 1.10 5.11
C ASP A 899 -2.72 2.21 6.06
N ASN A 900 -1.61 2.02 6.78
CA ASN A 900 -1.10 2.97 7.75
C ASN A 900 -0.27 4.07 7.08
N TYR A 901 -0.49 5.31 7.51
CA TYR A 901 0.26 6.47 7.02
C TYR A 901 1.63 6.64 7.72
N TYR A 902 1.91 5.85 8.76
CA TYR A 902 3.19 5.83 9.46
C TYR A 902 4.06 4.67 8.99
N VAL A 903 5.34 4.98 8.77
CA VAL A 903 6.38 3.97 8.55
C VAL A 903 7.19 3.85 9.83
N LEU A 904 7.22 2.65 10.41
CA LEU A 904 8.13 2.34 11.52
C LEU A 904 9.54 2.10 10.98
N SER A 905 10.35 3.16 10.94
CA SER A 905 11.79 3.05 10.74
C SER A 905 12.51 2.79 12.07
N ARG A 906 13.77 2.38 11.98
CA ARG A 906 14.68 2.32 13.14
C ARG A 906 14.72 3.63 13.92
N GLU A 907 14.87 4.76 13.23
CA GLU A 907 14.97 6.08 13.87
C GLU A 907 13.69 6.40 14.65
N THR A 908 12.53 6.21 14.04
CA THR A 908 11.23 6.42 14.69
C THR A 908 11.08 5.56 15.95
N LEU A 909 11.44 4.27 15.89
CA LEU A 909 11.36 3.36 17.04
C LEU A 909 12.30 3.81 18.18
N LEU A 910 13.54 4.17 17.86
CA LEU A 910 14.50 4.62 18.86
C LEU A 910 14.09 5.96 19.49
N GLU A 911 13.58 6.90 18.70
CA GLU A 911 13.05 8.16 19.20
C GLU A 911 11.84 7.95 20.11
N ASP A 912 10.89 7.10 19.69
CA ASP A 912 9.69 6.78 20.47
C ASP A 912 10.07 6.11 21.81
N PHE A 913 10.94 5.10 21.80
CA PHE A 913 11.36 4.39 23.02
C PHE A 913 12.23 5.24 23.94
N LYS A 914 13.11 6.06 23.38
CA LYS A 914 13.86 7.04 24.17
C LYS A 914 12.90 8.03 24.84
N LEU A 915 11.93 8.56 24.10
CA LEU A 915 10.94 9.49 24.63
C LEU A 915 10.09 8.84 25.73
N MET A 916 9.72 7.57 25.58
CA MET A 916 9.02 6.79 26.61
C MET A 916 9.83 6.72 27.90
N ASN A 917 11.09 6.28 27.82
CA ASN A 917 11.97 6.13 28.97
C ASN A 917 12.19 7.45 29.72
N GLU A 918 12.45 8.55 28.98
CA GLU A 918 12.64 9.89 29.56
C GLU A 918 11.42 10.38 30.37
N HIS A 919 10.23 9.82 30.09
CA HIS A 919 8.95 10.27 30.66
C HIS A 919 8.32 9.24 31.61
N GLY A 920 9.07 8.20 32.01
CA GLY A 920 8.66 7.21 33.01
C GLY A 920 7.80 6.06 32.50
N ILE A 921 7.70 5.91 31.17
CA ILE A 921 7.07 4.77 30.50
C ILE A 921 8.13 3.69 30.34
N ASN A 922 7.89 2.51 30.89
CA ASN A 922 8.85 1.40 30.86
C ASN A 922 8.39 0.19 30.04
N THR A 923 7.12 0.14 29.63
CA THR A 923 6.52 -1.03 29.00
C THR A 923 5.72 -0.67 27.75
N ILE A 924 5.85 -1.45 26.68
CA ILE A 924 4.92 -1.43 25.55
C ILE A 924 4.05 -2.69 25.54
N HIS A 925 2.77 -2.53 25.24
CA HIS A 925 1.89 -3.65 24.89
C HIS A 925 1.82 -3.72 23.37
N TYR A 926 2.38 -4.79 22.80
CA TYR A 926 2.67 -4.87 21.37
C TYR A 926 1.97 -6.08 20.73
N PRO A 927 1.09 -5.87 19.74
CA PRO A 927 0.52 -6.96 18.95
C PRO A 927 1.56 -7.51 17.98
N GLY A 928 1.97 -8.75 18.21
CA GLY A 928 2.92 -9.47 17.36
C GLY A 928 2.32 -9.93 16.02
N GLY A 929 3.12 -10.64 15.23
CA GLY A 929 2.74 -11.23 13.95
C GLY A 929 2.79 -10.28 12.75
N ASN A 930 3.31 -9.06 12.90
CA ASN A 930 3.39 -8.07 11.82
C ASN A 930 4.81 -7.88 11.28
N VAL A 931 4.93 -7.19 10.13
CA VAL A 931 6.20 -7.03 9.39
C VAL A 931 7.28 -6.26 10.16
N TYR A 932 6.92 -5.49 11.19
CA TYR A 932 7.84 -4.66 11.97
C TYR A 932 8.27 -5.32 13.29
N GLU A 933 7.72 -6.49 13.64
CA GLU A 933 7.99 -7.18 14.90
C GLU A 933 9.48 -7.32 15.20
N ARG A 934 10.26 -7.85 14.27
CA ARG A 934 11.71 -8.05 14.46
C ARG A 934 12.42 -6.76 14.89
N ASN A 935 12.09 -5.64 14.26
CA ASN A 935 12.68 -4.35 14.59
C ASN A 935 12.18 -3.84 15.94
N THR A 936 10.87 -3.91 16.19
CA THR A 936 10.26 -3.45 17.45
C THR A 936 10.85 -4.19 18.64
N LEU A 937 10.90 -5.53 18.60
CA LEU A 937 11.43 -6.36 19.70
C LEU A 937 12.91 -6.05 19.97
N LYS A 938 13.72 -5.97 18.91
CA LYS A 938 15.16 -5.67 19.00
C LYS A 938 15.41 -4.27 19.59
N TYR A 939 14.76 -3.25 19.06
CA TYR A 939 15.04 -1.87 19.50
C TYR A 939 14.43 -1.53 20.84
N ALA A 940 13.35 -2.20 21.24
CA ALA A 940 12.85 -2.14 22.60
C ALA A 940 13.88 -2.74 23.57
N LEU A 941 14.52 -3.87 23.23
CA LEU A 941 15.60 -4.44 24.03
C LEU A 941 16.81 -3.49 24.11
N ASP A 942 17.25 -2.93 22.98
CA ASP A 942 18.37 -1.97 22.93
C ASP A 942 18.10 -0.69 23.77
N GLN A 943 16.84 -0.34 24.00
CA GLN A 943 16.43 0.81 24.81
C GLN A 943 15.91 0.42 26.21
N ASN A 944 16.05 -0.85 26.63
CA ASN A 944 15.54 -1.34 27.92
C ASN A 944 14.04 -1.06 28.14
N VAL A 945 13.24 -1.14 27.08
CA VAL A 945 11.77 -1.07 27.15
C VAL A 945 11.21 -2.48 27.23
N ASN A 946 10.43 -2.73 28.29
CA ASN A 946 9.75 -3.99 28.52
C ASN A 946 8.60 -4.19 27.52
N ILE A 947 8.27 -5.43 27.22
CA ILE A 947 7.23 -5.78 26.24
C ILE A 947 6.25 -6.77 26.87
N ILE A 948 4.98 -6.41 26.82
CA ILE A 948 3.89 -7.37 26.90
C ILE A 948 3.52 -7.74 25.46
N TYR A 949 3.84 -8.97 25.06
CA TYR A 949 3.61 -9.47 23.71
C TYR A 949 2.17 -9.99 23.57
N ASP A 950 1.39 -9.42 22.66
CA ASP A 950 0.00 -9.81 22.41
C ASP A 950 -0.11 -10.79 21.24
N PHE A 951 -0.65 -11.98 21.53
CA PHE A 951 -0.80 -13.11 20.60
C PHE A 951 -2.06 -13.03 19.74
N ARG A 952 -2.80 -11.92 19.73
CA ARG A 952 -4.07 -11.78 18.99
C ARG A 952 -4.04 -12.30 17.55
N GLU A 953 -2.97 -12.01 16.79
CA GLU A 953 -2.85 -12.43 15.39
C GLU A 953 -2.48 -13.92 15.22
N LEU A 954 -1.99 -14.57 16.28
CA LEU A 954 -1.66 -16.00 16.34
C LEU A 954 -2.70 -16.82 17.11
N THR A 955 -3.83 -16.21 17.47
CA THR A 955 -4.98 -16.90 18.07
C THR A 955 -6.12 -17.03 17.06
N PRO A 956 -6.93 -18.11 17.13
CA PRO A 956 -8.12 -18.24 16.29
C PRO A 956 -9.05 -17.04 16.45
N LYS A 957 -9.60 -16.55 15.34
CA LYS A 957 -10.64 -15.52 15.38
C LYS A 957 -12.01 -16.12 15.74
N TYR A 958 -12.27 -17.34 15.31
CA TYR A 958 -13.53 -18.09 15.52
C TYR A 958 -13.22 -19.51 15.99
N PHE A 959 -13.33 -19.78 17.29
CA PHE A 959 -12.91 -21.03 17.91
C PHE A 959 -13.77 -22.23 17.49
N LEU A 960 -15.05 -22.01 17.22
CA LEU A 960 -15.96 -23.08 16.81
C LEU A 960 -15.73 -23.47 15.34
N GLU A 961 -15.59 -22.48 14.44
CA GLU A 961 -15.37 -22.71 13.01
C GLU A 961 -13.96 -23.25 12.70
N ASP A 962 -12.93 -22.73 13.38
CA ASP A 962 -11.53 -23.12 13.17
C ASP A 962 -11.10 -24.33 14.03
N ARG A 963 -12.06 -25.15 14.52
CA ARG A 963 -11.77 -26.30 15.39
C ARG A 963 -10.69 -27.24 14.82
N SER A 964 -10.69 -27.47 13.51
CA SER A 964 -9.69 -28.32 12.82
C SER A 964 -8.29 -27.71 12.76
N LYS A 965 -8.16 -26.38 12.93
CA LYS A 965 -6.89 -25.63 12.90
C LYS A 965 -6.36 -25.29 14.28
N LEU A 966 -7.09 -25.57 15.37
CA LEU A 966 -6.67 -25.21 16.73
C LEU A 966 -5.28 -25.77 17.09
N GLY A 967 -4.94 -26.98 16.63
CA GLY A 967 -3.60 -27.56 16.84
C GLY A 967 -2.49 -26.82 16.09
N TYR A 968 -2.78 -26.22 14.94
CA TYR A 968 -1.83 -25.39 14.21
C TYR A 968 -1.53 -24.09 14.95
N PHE A 969 -2.57 -23.41 15.45
CA PHE A 969 -2.40 -22.19 16.26
C PHE A 969 -1.64 -22.46 17.55
N GLU A 970 -1.98 -23.56 18.24
CA GLU A 970 -1.26 -23.99 19.43
C GLU A 970 0.24 -24.19 19.16
N ASN A 971 0.60 -24.96 18.12
CA ASN A 971 2.01 -25.17 17.78
C ASN A 971 2.73 -23.87 17.43
N SER A 972 2.07 -22.98 16.67
CA SER A 972 2.62 -21.68 16.29
C SER A 972 2.88 -20.78 17.50
N ILE A 973 1.98 -20.77 18.49
CA ILE A 973 2.15 -20.04 19.75
C ILE A 973 3.35 -20.62 20.53
N LEU A 974 3.43 -21.94 20.64
CA LEU A 974 4.50 -22.61 21.39
C LEU A 974 5.88 -22.37 20.76
N GLU A 975 6.00 -22.46 19.43
CA GLU A 975 7.22 -22.11 18.69
C GLU A 975 7.60 -20.65 18.91
N LYS A 976 6.63 -19.73 18.86
CA LYS A 976 6.89 -18.31 19.07
C LYS A 976 7.34 -18.00 20.49
N ILE A 977 6.78 -18.68 21.49
CA ILE A 977 7.20 -18.53 22.89
C ILE A 977 8.64 -19.00 23.09
N GLU A 978 9.06 -20.06 22.42
CA GLU A 978 10.45 -20.53 22.44
C GLU A 978 11.44 -19.51 21.85
N GLU A 979 11.01 -18.71 20.86
CA GLU A 979 11.76 -17.56 20.36
C GLU A 979 11.79 -16.43 21.40
N LEU A 980 10.61 -16.05 21.92
CA LEU A 980 10.45 -14.90 22.82
C LEU A 980 11.16 -15.07 24.17
N LYS A 981 11.25 -16.30 24.71
CA LYS A 981 11.93 -16.55 26.00
C LYS A 981 13.43 -16.22 25.99
N THR A 982 14.03 -16.09 24.80
CA THR A 982 15.43 -15.69 24.65
C THR A 982 15.65 -14.19 24.88
N LEU A 983 14.57 -13.41 24.89
CA LEU A 983 14.59 -11.95 25.03
C LEU A 983 14.21 -11.53 26.46
N PRO A 984 15.12 -10.95 27.25
CA PRO A 984 14.87 -10.68 28.67
C PRO A 984 13.88 -9.53 28.91
N ASN A 985 13.62 -8.69 27.91
CA ASN A 985 12.66 -7.59 28.00
C ASN A 985 11.21 -8.04 27.69
N ILE A 986 10.97 -9.31 27.37
CA ILE A 986 9.59 -9.85 27.30
C ILE A 986 9.12 -10.14 28.74
N THR A 987 8.27 -9.26 29.26
CA THR A 987 7.82 -9.31 30.66
C THR A 987 6.39 -9.84 30.83
N GLY A 988 5.67 -10.11 29.74
CA GLY A 988 4.33 -10.71 29.79
C GLY A 988 3.86 -11.22 28.43
N LEU A 989 3.02 -12.26 28.45
CA LEU A 989 2.36 -12.83 27.26
C LEU A 989 0.85 -12.62 27.37
N SER A 990 0.27 -11.88 26.43
CA SER A 990 -1.11 -11.44 26.46
C SER A 990 -1.94 -12.19 25.44
N PHE A 991 -3.12 -12.65 25.84
CA PHE A 991 -4.10 -13.35 25.02
C PHE A 991 -5.47 -12.71 25.20
N ASN A 992 -6.36 -12.81 24.22
CA ASN A 992 -7.65 -12.12 24.26
C ASN A 992 -8.81 -13.13 24.30
N LEU A 993 -9.78 -12.89 25.19
CA LEU A 993 -11.04 -13.62 25.15
C LEU A 993 -11.99 -13.05 24.09
N PRO A 994 -12.86 -13.89 23.50
CA PRO A 994 -13.99 -13.44 22.69
C PRO A 994 -14.83 -12.38 23.42
N SER A 995 -15.01 -11.23 22.77
CA SER A 995 -15.71 -10.06 23.30
C SER A 995 -17.06 -9.85 22.63
N GLY A 996 -17.96 -9.12 23.32
CA GLY A 996 -19.27 -8.75 22.78
C GLY A 996 -19.20 -7.73 21.63
N SER A 997 -18.02 -7.17 21.35
CA SER A 997 -17.78 -6.39 20.15
C SER A 997 -17.61 -7.22 18.88
N ASN A 998 -17.32 -8.52 19.03
CA ASN A 998 -17.00 -9.41 17.91
C ASN A 998 -18.10 -10.45 17.66
N PHE A 999 -18.88 -10.80 18.69
CA PHE A 999 -19.91 -11.83 18.64
C PHE A 999 -21.21 -11.37 19.29
N ILE A 1000 -22.33 -11.80 18.71
CA ILE A 1000 -23.67 -11.69 19.30
C ILE A 1000 -23.93 -12.84 20.27
N LYS A 1001 -24.62 -12.59 21.40
CA LYS A 1001 -25.13 -13.66 22.26
C LYS A 1001 -26.33 -14.33 21.57
N PRO A 1002 -26.46 -15.66 21.55
CA PRO A 1002 -25.78 -16.64 22.39
C PRO A 1002 -24.43 -17.15 21.86
N LEU A 1003 -24.08 -16.93 20.59
CA LEU A 1003 -22.83 -17.41 19.99
C LEU A 1003 -21.58 -17.01 20.81
N LEU A 1004 -21.56 -15.79 21.36
CA LEU A 1004 -20.51 -15.32 22.26
C LEU A 1004 -20.26 -16.26 23.45
N PHE A 1005 -21.31 -16.88 24.01
CA PHE A 1005 -21.16 -17.80 25.14
C PHE A 1005 -20.42 -19.07 24.70
N GLU A 1006 -20.79 -19.66 23.57
CA GLU A 1006 -20.17 -20.89 23.06
C GLU A 1006 -18.73 -20.66 22.61
N GLU A 1007 -18.47 -19.55 21.90
CA GLU A 1007 -17.12 -19.13 21.52
C GLU A 1007 -16.23 -18.90 22.73
N ARG A 1008 -16.77 -18.31 23.80
CA ARG A 1008 -16.04 -18.10 25.05
C ARG A 1008 -15.72 -19.43 25.73
N GLU A 1009 -16.68 -20.33 25.88
CA GLU A 1009 -16.46 -21.66 26.47
C GLU A 1009 -15.40 -22.45 25.67
N ALA A 1010 -15.52 -22.48 24.34
CA ALA A 1010 -14.54 -23.12 23.46
C ALA A 1010 -13.14 -22.50 23.59
N SER A 1011 -13.06 -21.17 23.69
CA SER A 1011 -11.78 -20.47 23.90
C SER A 1011 -11.18 -20.77 25.26
N ILE A 1012 -11.98 -20.87 26.33
CA ILE A 1012 -11.52 -21.19 27.69
C ILE A 1012 -10.97 -22.62 27.76
N GLU A 1013 -11.66 -23.60 27.15
CA GLU A 1013 -11.16 -24.98 27.07
C GLU A 1013 -9.83 -25.04 26.31
N TRP A 1014 -9.74 -24.34 25.18
CA TRP A 1014 -8.50 -24.28 24.41
C TRP A 1014 -7.37 -23.57 25.17
N TYR A 1015 -7.63 -22.41 25.77
CA TYR A 1015 -6.64 -21.68 26.58
C TYR A 1015 -6.18 -22.49 27.80
N SER A 1016 -7.08 -23.24 28.44
CA SER A 1016 -6.71 -24.17 29.52
C SER A 1016 -5.66 -25.18 29.06
N SER A 1017 -5.86 -25.79 27.89
CA SER A 1017 -4.89 -26.72 27.28
C SER A 1017 -3.57 -26.03 26.91
N VAL A 1018 -3.64 -24.91 26.18
CA VAL A 1018 -2.45 -24.18 25.69
C VAL A 1018 -1.62 -23.67 26.86
N PHE A 1019 -2.24 -23.02 27.85
CA PHE A 1019 -1.51 -22.42 28.97
C PHE A 1019 -0.92 -23.49 29.90
N SER A 1020 -1.59 -24.63 30.08
CA SER A 1020 -1.01 -25.77 30.81
C SER A 1020 0.28 -26.26 30.14
N ARG A 1021 0.30 -26.33 28.80
CA ARG A 1021 1.49 -26.71 28.03
C ARG A 1021 2.58 -25.63 28.05
N ILE A 1022 2.21 -24.36 28.14
CA ILE A 1022 3.17 -23.27 28.33
C ILE A 1022 3.82 -23.38 29.72
N LYS A 1023 3.01 -23.52 30.78
CA LYS A 1023 3.50 -23.68 32.16
C LYS A 1023 4.39 -24.92 32.32
N ALA A 1024 4.05 -26.04 31.66
CA ALA A 1024 4.88 -27.25 31.65
C ALA A 1024 6.29 -27.07 31.06
N ARG A 1025 6.55 -25.98 30.33
CA ARG A 1025 7.88 -25.62 29.82
C ARG A 1025 8.70 -24.77 30.79
N ASN A 1026 8.20 -24.52 32.01
CA ASN A 1026 8.88 -23.77 33.07
C ASN A 1026 9.35 -22.37 32.64
N ILE A 1027 8.50 -21.65 31.91
CA ILE A 1027 8.80 -20.29 31.43
C ILE A 1027 8.50 -19.27 32.54
N SER A 1028 9.47 -18.43 32.88
CA SER A 1028 9.36 -17.38 33.91
C SER A 1028 8.69 -16.09 33.41
N ILE A 1029 7.76 -16.17 32.47
CA ILE A 1029 7.04 -15.02 31.89
C ILE A 1029 5.55 -15.11 32.26
N PRO A 1030 4.96 -14.08 32.91
CA PRO A 1030 3.55 -14.06 33.27
C PRO A 1030 2.59 -14.19 32.07
N LEU A 1031 1.55 -15.02 32.23
CA LEU A 1031 0.44 -15.18 31.31
C LEU A 1031 -0.72 -14.24 31.68
N ILE A 1032 -1.12 -13.41 30.72
CA ILE A 1032 -2.18 -12.41 30.86
C ILE A 1032 -3.34 -12.78 29.94
N LEU A 1033 -4.55 -12.85 30.51
CA LEU A 1033 -5.77 -13.04 29.74
C LEU A 1033 -6.61 -11.75 29.77
N ASP A 1034 -6.65 -11.07 28.63
CA ASP A 1034 -7.38 -9.82 28.42
C ASP A 1034 -8.89 -10.09 28.32
N LEU A 1035 -9.69 -9.37 29.11
CA LEU A 1035 -11.14 -9.31 28.99
C LEU A 1035 -11.68 -7.87 28.98
N GLU A 1036 -12.75 -7.68 28.22
CA GLU A 1036 -13.52 -6.43 28.23
C GLU A 1036 -14.26 -6.25 29.55
N LEU A 1037 -14.13 -5.06 30.14
CA LEU A 1037 -14.84 -4.69 31.36
C LEU A 1037 -16.33 -4.46 31.07
N ASN A 1038 -17.19 -5.20 31.76
CA ASN A 1038 -18.65 -5.12 31.71
C ASN A 1038 -19.27 -5.75 32.99
N ALA A 1039 -20.60 -5.84 33.02
CA ALA A 1039 -21.33 -6.39 34.17
C ALA A 1039 -20.97 -7.87 34.49
N ASP A 1040 -20.63 -8.67 33.48
CA ASP A 1040 -20.35 -10.10 33.62
C ASP A 1040 -18.88 -10.39 34.00
N THR A 1041 -17.98 -9.40 33.94
CA THR A 1041 -16.51 -9.53 34.13
C THR A 1041 -16.13 -10.27 35.42
N ARG A 1042 -16.64 -9.85 36.59
CA ARG A 1042 -16.32 -10.48 37.89
C ARG A 1042 -16.65 -11.97 37.93
N SER A 1043 -17.78 -12.31 37.33
CA SER A 1043 -18.28 -13.67 37.24
C SER A 1043 -17.36 -14.50 36.35
N ILE A 1044 -17.01 -13.99 35.15
CA ILE A 1044 -16.12 -14.67 34.20
C ILE A 1044 -14.75 -14.92 34.86
N MET A 1045 -14.21 -13.92 35.58
CA MET A 1045 -12.95 -14.08 36.32
C MET A 1045 -13.04 -15.22 37.33
N LYS A 1046 -14.12 -15.30 38.11
CA LYS A 1046 -14.32 -16.37 39.11
C LYS A 1046 -14.32 -17.77 38.48
N ASP A 1047 -14.89 -17.91 37.27
CA ASP A 1047 -14.98 -19.18 36.58
C ASP A 1047 -13.63 -19.58 35.96
N ILE A 1048 -12.90 -18.62 35.37
CA ILE A 1048 -11.60 -18.85 34.71
C ILE A 1048 -10.48 -19.18 35.70
N VAL A 1049 -10.44 -18.52 36.87
CA VAL A 1049 -9.39 -18.78 37.90
C VAL A 1049 -9.35 -20.26 38.32
N LYS A 1050 -10.46 -21.00 38.15
CA LYS A 1050 -10.55 -22.41 38.51
C LYS A 1050 -10.10 -23.36 37.40
N THR A 1051 -10.01 -22.90 36.16
CA THR A 1051 -9.91 -23.77 34.97
C THR A 1051 -8.73 -23.45 34.06
N VAL A 1052 -8.22 -22.21 34.07
CA VAL A 1052 -7.12 -21.78 33.19
C VAL A 1052 -5.92 -21.31 34.03
N PRO A 1053 -4.69 -21.83 33.80
CA PRO A 1053 -3.50 -21.39 34.50
C PRO A 1053 -3.01 -20.02 34.00
N ILE A 1054 -3.58 -18.95 34.55
CA ILE A 1054 -3.19 -17.57 34.27
C ILE A 1054 -2.47 -16.94 35.45
N ASP A 1055 -1.62 -15.94 35.17
CA ASP A 1055 -0.96 -15.15 36.21
C ASP A 1055 -1.71 -13.84 36.48
N TYR A 1056 -2.27 -13.20 35.45
CA TYR A 1056 -3.02 -11.94 35.56
C TYR A 1056 -4.27 -11.94 34.68
N PHE A 1057 -5.32 -11.26 35.13
CA PHE A 1057 -6.36 -10.77 34.20
C PHE A 1057 -6.02 -9.37 33.70
N GLY A 1058 -6.13 -9.20 32.40
CA GLY A 1058 -6.04 -7.90 31.75
C GLY A 1058 -7.39 -7.26 31.56
N LEU A 1059 -7.64 -6.10 32.16
CA LEU A 1059 -8.89 -5.36 31.97
C LEU A 1059 -8.76 -4.41 30.78
N ILE A 1060 -9.64 -4.55 29.79
CA ILE A 1060 -9.85 -3.57 28.71
C ILE A 1060 -10.98 -2.63 29.15
N VAL A 1061 -10.63 -1.39 29.49
CA VAL A 1061 -11.52 -0.42 30.11
C VAL A 1061 -11.96 0.63 29.09
N LYS A 1062 -13.22 0.54 28.65
CA LYS A 1062 -13.86 1.56 27.80
C LYS A 1062 -14.55 2.66 28.59
N ASP A 1063 -15.12 2.30 29.74
CA ASP A 1063 -15.75 3.20 30.71
C ASP A 1063 -15.45 2.74 32.13
N THR A 1064 -15.81 3.57 33.12
CA THR A 1064 -15.51 3.31 34.53
C THR A 1064 -16.67 2.68 35.31
N VAL A 1065 -17.79 2.33 34.67
CA VAL A 1065 -19.05 1.97 35.35
C VAL A 1065 -18.83 0.77 36.29
N PHE A 1066 -18.19 -0.29 35.80
CA PHE A 1066 -17.96 -1.53 36.55
C PHE A 1066 -16.54 -1.65 37.14
N LEU A 1067 -15.69 -0.64 36.96
CA LEU A 1067 -14.25 -0.77 37.24
C LEU A 1067 -13.96 -0.88 38.74
N LYS A 1068 -14.52 0.02 39.56
CA LYS A 1068 -14.30 0.03 41.02
C LYS A 1068 -14.76 -1.28 41.67
N GLU A 1069 -15.93 -1.76 41.28
CA GLU A 1069 -16.50 -3.01 41.78
C GLU A 1069 -15.65 -4.23 41.39
N THR A 1070 -15.11 -4.24 40.18
CA THR A 1070 -14.25 -5.33 39.68
C THR A 1070 -12.90 -5.36 40.38
N ILE A 1071 -12.27 -4.20 40.59
CA ILE A 1071 -11.01 -4.09 41.35
C ILE A 1071 -11.21 -4.55 42.79
N HIS A 1072 -12.28 -4.09 43.44
CA HIS A 1072 -12.59 -4.50 44.82
C HIS A 1072 -12.77 -6.02 44.93
N PHE A 1073 -13.54 -6.62 44.01
CA PHE A 1073 -13.73 -8.06 43.93
C PHE A 1073 -12.40 -8.81 43.74
N ALA A 1074 -11.53 -8.34 42.85
CA ALA A 1074 -10.25 -8.97 42.59
C ALA A 1074 -9.33 -8.92 43.82
N ASN A 1075 -9.25 -7.77 44.50
CA ASN A 1075 -8.48 -7.62 45.73
C ASN A 1075 -8.96 -8.55 46.85
N GLN A 1076 -10.29 -8.65 47.04
CA GLN A 1076 -10.88 -9.56 48.05
C GLN A 1076 -10.55 -11.03 47.77
N ASN A 1077 -10.49 -11.42 46.50
CA ASN A 1077 -10.23 -12.81 46.09
C ASN A 1077 -8.75 -13.08 45.75
N LYS A 1078 -7.85 -12.12 46.03
CA LYS A 1078 -6.40 -12.19 45.71
C LYS A 1078 -6.13 -12.51 44.22
N ILE A 1079 -6.97 -11.99 43.33
CA ILE A 1079 -6.84 -12.14 41.87
C ILE A 1079 -5.98 -10.99 41.34
N PRO A 1080 -4.79 -11.22 40.77
CA PRO A 1080 -3.98 -10.15 40.21
C PRO A 1080 -4.58 -9.57 38.93
N LEU A 1081 -4.52 -8.25 38.84
CA LEU A 1081 -5.04 -7.47 37.72
C LEU A 1081 -3.96 -6.60 37.09
N ILE A 1082 -4.09 -6.42 35.79
CA ILE A 1082 -3.45 -5.35 35.02
C ILE A 1082 -4.55 -4.62 34.23
N ILE A 1083 -4.44 -3.30 34.12
CA ILE A 1083 -5.27 -2.56 33.17
C ILE A 1083 -4.54 -2.63 31.81
N SER A 1084 -4.94 -3.60 30.97
CA SER A 1084 -4.31 -3.84 29.66
C SER A 1084 -4.67 -2.80 28.61
N SER A 1085 -5.67 -1.96 28.86
CA SER A 1085 -6.11 -0.89 27.96
C SER A 1085 -6.99 0.09 28.71
N ILE A 1086 -6.67 1.39 28.63
CA ILE A 1086 -7.52 2.49 29.10
C ILE A 1086 -7.18 3.78 28.35
N SER A 1087 -8.17 4.64 28.11
CA SER A 1087 -7.86 5.96 27.54
C SER A 1087 -7.09 6.82 28.54
N ALA A 1088 -6.20 7.68 28.03
CA ALA A 1088 -5.38 8.55 28.89
C ALA A 1088 -6.22 9.47 29.79
N ASP A 1089 -7.34 10.00 29.27
CA ASP A 1089 -8.24 10.87 30.01
C ASP A 1089 -8.91 10.15 31.18
N ILE A 1090 -9.34 8.90 30.98
CA ILE A 1090 -9.94 8.10 32.05
C ILE A 1090 -8.86 7.74 33.08
N GLY A 1091 -7.71 7.23 32.62
CA GLY A 1091 -6.62 6.81 33.52
C GLY A 1091 -6.12 7.93 34.43
N LEU A 1092 -5.97 9.15 33.93
CA LEU A 1092 -5.51 10.31 34.71
C LEU A 1092 -6.51 10.75 35.80
N ASN A 1093 -7.81 10.58 35.56
CA ASN A 1093 -8.85 10.99 36.49
C ASN A 1093 -9.11 9.94 37.59
N MET A 1094 -8.55 8.75 37.46
CA MET A 1094 -8.70 7.69 38.43
C MET A 1094 -7.52 7.66 39.40
N LYS A 1095 -7.80 7.73 40.70
CA LYS A 1095 -6.86 7.32 41.75
C LYS A 1095 -6.79 5.78 41.75
N ILE A 1096 -6.09 5.20 40.78
CA ILE A 1096 -5.81 3.76 40.78
C ILE A 1096 -4.52 3.59 41.56
N ASP A 1097 -4.61 3.08 42.79
CA ASP A 1097 -3.46 2.65 43.58
C ASP A 1097 -2.60 1.69 42.76
N ASP A 1098 -1.27 1.87 42.75
CA ASP A 1098 -0.17 0.90 42.51
C ASP A 1098 -0.34 -0.26 41.47
N THR A 1099 -1.36 -0.23 40.63
CA THR A 1099 -1.80 -1.28 39.69
C THR A 1099 -1.11 -1.06 38.34
N PRO A 1100 -0.56 -2.11 37.72
CA PRO A 1100 -0.04 -2.03 36.36
C PRO A 1100 -1.04 -1.41 35.37
N LEU A 1101 -0.59 -0.43 34.60
CA LEU A 1101 -1.44 0.40 33.75
C LEU A 1101 -0.86 0.51 32.34
N ILE A 1102 -1.66 0.15 31.35
CA ILE A 1102 -1.36 0.32 29.92
C ILE A 1102 -2.37 1.29 29.31
N VAL A 1103 -1.87 2.44 28.84
CA VAL A 1103 -2.69 3.42 28.11
C VAL A 1103 -2.93 2.94 26.67
N GLU A 1104 -4.11 3.23 26.14
CA GLU A 1104 -4.65 2.62 24.92
C GLU A 1104 -3.83 2.85 23.65
N ASN A 1105 -3.08 3.95 23.57
CA ASN A 1105 -2.38 4.26 22.34
C ASN A 1105 -1.22 5.26 22.52
N TRP A 1106 -0.11 5.01 21.83
CA TRP A 1106 1.06 5.90 21.81
C TRP A 1106 0.83 7.12 20.92
N GLN A 1107 0.33 6.92 19.71
CA GLN A 1107 0.13 7.98 18.71
C GLN A 1107 -1.21 7.78 18.02
N ASP A 1108 -1.94 8.89 17.80
CA ASP A 1108 -3.22 8.88 17.11
C ASP A 1108 -3.14 8.08 15.79
N GLU A 1109 -4.04 7.12 15.59
CA GLU A 1109 -3.99 6.22 14.44
C GLU A 1109 -4.53 6.90 13.19
N ARG A 1110 -3.76 6.84 12.11
CA ARG A 1110 -4.19 7.29 10.78
C ARG A 1110 -4.07 6.15 9.79
N LEU A 1111 -5.20 5.52 9.49
CA LEU A 1111 -5.33 4.51 8.44
C LEU A 1111 -6.06 5.08 7.23
N SER A 1112 -6.05 4.34 6.11
CA SER A 1112 -6.73 4.70 4.86
C SER A 1112 -8.26 4.89 5.02
N ASN A 1113 -8.87 4.24 6.00
CA ASN A 1113 -10.32 4.16 6.21
C ASN A 1113 -10.77 4.30 7.67
N LYS A 1114 -9.86 4.61 8.60
CA LYS A 1114 -10.12 4.72 10.03
C LYS A 1114 -9.16 5.72 10.68
N LEU A 1115 -9.68 6.51 11.62
CA LEU A 1115 -8.90 7.40 12.46
C LEU A 1115 -9.14 7.11 13.95
N SER A 1116 -8.16 7.41 14.79
CA SER A 1116 -8.35 7.52 16.24
C SER A 1116 -7.70 8.79 16.79
N PHE A 1117 -8.18 9.26 17.95
CA PHE A 1117 -7.68 10.46 18.63
C PHE A 1117 -7.22 10.17 20.07
N ASP A 1118 -7.00 8.89 20.38
CA ASP A 1118 -6.72 8.32 21.70
C ASP A 1118 -5.23 8.19 22.02
N GLY A 1119 -4.33 8.64 21.12
CA GLY A 1119 -2.89 8.61 21.31
C GLY A 1119 -2.38 9.60 22.34
N LEU A 1120 -1.17 9.40 22.86
CA LEU A 1120 -0.46 10.40 23.63
C LEU A 1120 0.19 11.47 22.73
N LEU A 1121 0.57 11.08 21.51
CA LEU A 1121 1.03 11.96 20.45
C LEU A 1121 -0.07 12.18 19.40
N ASP A 1122 -0.06 13.33 18.73
CA ASP A 1122 -0.96 13.60 17.60
C ASP A 1122 -0.48 12.95 16.28
N PHE A 1123 -1.21 13.17 15.19
CA PHE A 1123 -0.86 12.58 13.89
C PHE A 1123 0.52 12.99 13.35
N GLU A 1124 1.06 14.12 13.79
CA GLU A 1124 2.37 14.65 13.36
C GLU A 1124 3.48 14.29 14.38
N GLY A 1125 3.19 13.44 15.38
CA GLY A 1125 4.14 13.04 16.41
C GLY A 1125 4.35 14.06 17.54
N ARG A 1126 3.51 15.09 17.64
CA ARG A 1126 3.62 16.14 18.66
C ARG A 1126 2.94 15.70 19.95
N LYS A 1127 3.56 16.02 21.11
CA LYS A 1127 3.03 15.70 22.44
C LYS A 1127 1.65 16.34 22.64
N LYS A 1128 0.67 15.59 23.13
CA LYS A 1128 -0.62 16.16 23.57
C LYS A 1128 -0.57 16.52 25.06
N LEU A 1129 -1.51 17.35 25.50
CA LEU A 1129 -1.66 17.66 26.94
C LEU A 1129 -1.72 16.40 27.82
N ASN A 1130 -2.38 15.34 27.35
CA ASN A 1130 -2.49 14.06 28.07
C ASN A 1130 -1.14 13.36 28.26
N PHE A 1131 -0.22 13.47 27.29
CA PHE A 1131 1.15 12.96 27.43
C PHE A 1131 1.86 13.64 28.60
N LYS A 1132 1.78 14.98 28.67
CA LYS A 1132 2.40 15.77 29.75
C LYS A 1132 1.81 15.41 31.11
N ASN A 1133 0.48 15.32 31.21
CA ASN A 1133 -0.19 14.98 32.46
C ASN A 1133 0.21 13.57 32.95
N LEU A 1134 0.26 12.59 32.04
CA LEU A 1134 0.63 11.22 32.34
C LEU A 1134 2.10 11.09 32.73
N SER A 1135 3.00 11.73 32.00
CA SER A 1135 4.42 11.75 32.34
C SER A 1135 4.67 12.34 33.73
N ASN A 1136 4.00 13.43 34.09
CA ASN A 1136 4.14 14.02 35.42
C ASN A 1136 3.60 13.10 36.51
N HIS A 1137 2.49 12.40 36.25
CA HIS A 1137 1.95 11.40 37.17
C HIS A 1137 2.95 10.27 37.43
N TRP A 1138 3.60 9.75 36.39
CA TRP A 1138 4.58 8.66 36.53
C TRP A 1138 5.97 9.09 37.01
N SER A 1139 6.33 10.37 36.87
CA SER A 1139 7.62 10.95 37.28
C SER A 1139 7.58 11.75 38.59
N ASN A 1140 6.45 11.80 39.30
CA ASN A 1140 6.26 12.49 40.59
C ASN A 1140 6.63 14.00 40.60
N LYS A 1141 6.60 14.67 39.44
CA LYS A 1141 6.83 16.13 39.34
C LYS A 1141 5.53 16.89 39.65
N LYS A 1142 5.55 17.78 40.66
CA LYS A 1142 4.44 18.71 40.95
C LYS A 1142 4.30 19.75 39.84
N ILE A 1143 3.08 20.00 39.37
CA ILE A 1143 2.79 21.00 38.32
C ILE A 1143 2.08 22.24 38.92
N LYS A 1144 2.49 23.44 38.49
CA LYS A 1144 1.63 24.63 38.41
C LYS A 1144 0.88 24.58 37.07
N THR A 1145 -0.39 24.19 37.08
CA THR A 1145 -1.19 24.13 35.85
C THR A 1145 -1.64 25.54 35.49
N ASN A 1146 -1.07 26.12 34.43
CA ASN A 1146 -1.73 27.23 33.76
C ASN A 1146 -3.02 26.70 33.12
N GLN A 1147 -4.13 27.38 33.37
CA GLN A 1147 -5.50 26.98 33.02
C GLN A 1147 -5.82 27.14 31.52
N THR A 1148 -4.83 27.04 30.63
CA THR A 1148 -5.08 27.36 29.22
C THR A 1148 -5.96 26.28 28.58
N LYS A 1149 -7.18 26.67 28.17
CA LYS A 1149 -8.11 25.80 27.42
C LYS A 1149 -8.32 26.37 26.04
N ILE A 1150 -8.64 25.51 25.08
CA ILE A 1150 -8.98 25.95 23.74
C ILE A 1150 -10.42 25.57 23.39
N GLY A 1151 -11.02 26.35 22.50
CA GLY A 1151 -12.38 26.13 22.02
C GLY A 1151 -12.55 26.63 20.59
N ILE A 1152 -13.71 26.36 20.03
CA ILE A 1152 -14.10 26.82 18.70
C ILE A 1152 -15.38 27.63 18.86
N LEU A 1153 -15.33 28.91 18.51
CA LEU A 1153 -16.52 29.75 18.42
C LEU A 1153 -17.27 29.37 17.15
N LYS A 1154 -18.44 28.76 17.34
CA LYS A 1154 -19.33 28.34 16.27
C LYS A 1154 -20.42 29.38 16.04
N PRO A 1155 -20.87 29.56 14.80
CA PRO A 1155 -22.04 30.38 14.53
C PRO A 1155 -23.32 29.65 14.98
N ALA A 1156 -24.22 30.39 15.63
CA ALA A 1156 -25.52 29.90 16.07
C ALA A 1156 -26.57 30.08 14.96
N ILE A 1157 -26.30 29.54 13.76
CA ILE A 1157 -27.17 29.63 12.58
C ILE A 1157 -27.45 28.25 12.01
N SER A 1158 -28.55 28.12 11.25
CA SER A 1158 -28.78 26.96 10.40
C SER A 1158 -27.75 26.92 9.29
N LEU A 1159 -27.12 25.76 9.07
CA LEU A 1159 -26.12 25.59 8.03
C LEU A 1159 -26.80 25.22 6.70
N ILE A 1160 -26.49 25.96 5.64
CA ILE A 1160 -26.94 25.68 4.28
C ILE A 1160 -25.76 25.08 3.51
N PRO A 1161 -25.92 23.91 2.87
CA PRO A 1161 -24.90 23.33 2.00
C PRO A 1161 -24.35 24.33 0.97
N SER A 1162 -23.05 24.28 0.74
CA SER A 1162 -22.29 25.16 -0.15
C SER A 1162 -22.15 26.63 0.26
N GLU A 1163 -22.82 27.10 1.32
CA GLU A 1163 -22.56 28.43 1.87
C GLU A 1163 -21.24 28.48 2.65
N LYS A 1164 -20.64 29.67 2.73
CA LYS A 1164 -19.43 29.91 3.51
C LYS A 1164 -19.81 30.42 4.89
N VAL A 1165 -19.26 29.79 5.91
CA VAL A 1165 -19.54 30.08 7.31
C VAL A 1165 -18.22 30.25 8.05
N SER A 1166 -18.14 31.29 8.89
CA SER A 1166 -16.91 31.64 9.62
C SER A 1166 -16.87 31.00 11.01
N TYR A 1167 -15.68 30.53 11.39
CA TYR A 1167 -15.34 29.95 12.69
C TYR A 1167 -14.13 30.68 13.25
N GLN A 1168 -14.07 30.84 14.58
CA GLN A 1168 -12.95 31.48 15.26
C GLN A 1168 -12.38 30.58 16.35
N ALA A 1169 -11.07 30.56 16.49
CA ALA A 1169 -10.38 29.92 17.60
C ALA A 1169 -10.64 30.70 18.89
N MET A 1170 -10.88 29.98 19.98
CA MET A 1170 -11.02 30.55 21.32
C MET A 1170 -9.92 30.02 22.24
N LEU A 1171 -9.34 30.89 23.05
CA LEU A 1171 -8.36 30.55 24.08
C LEU A 1171 -8.84 31.06 25.43
N PHE A 1172 -8.83 30.21 26.45
CA PHE A 1172 -9.12 30.58 27.82
C PHE A 1172 -7.79 30.81 28.53
N SER A 1173 -7.52 32.01 29.02
CA SER A 1173 -6.34 32.34 29.82
C SER A 1173 -6.71 33.35 30.89
N ASN A 1174 -6.05 33.29 32.07
CA ASN A 1174 -6.31 34.20 33.20
C ASN A 1174 -7.80 34.34 33.57
N GLY A 1175 -8.58 33.25 33.49
CA GLY A 1175 -10.01 33.25 33.82
C GLY A 1175 -10.94 33.85 32.76
N LYS A 1176 -10.45 34.25 31.58
CA LYS A 1176 -11.25 34.85 30.48
C LYS A 1176 -11.02 34.14 29.15
N TRP A 1177 -12.04 34.15 28.28
CA TRP A 1177 -11.93 33.67 26.90
C TRP A 1177 -11.55 34.82 25.95
N PHE A 1178 -10.58 34.57 25.08
CA PHE A 1178 -10.13 35.43 23.99
C PHE A 1178 -10.40 34.73 22.65
N TYR A 1179 -10.68 35.49 21.59
CA TYR A 1179 -10.93 34.96 20.25
C TYR A 1179 -10.57 35.97 19.16
N GLY A 1180 -10.32 35.49 17.95
CA GLY A 1180 -9.95 36.33 16.79
C GLY A 1180 -8.60 37.03 16.98
N ASN A 1181 -8.48 38.28 16.53
CA ASN A 1181 -7.24 39.08 16.60
C ASN A 1181 -6.86 39.57 18.01
N LYS A 1182 -7.65 39.24 19.04
CA LYS A 1182 -7.43 39.69 20.43
C LYS A 1182 -6.56 38.72 21.25
N ILE A 1183 -5.85 37.82 20.58
CA ILE A 1183 -4.96 36.84 21.20
C ILE A 1183 -3.54 37.44 21.18
N GLU A 1184 -2.99 37.73 22.36
CA GLU A 1184 -1.75 38.49 22.55
C GLU A 1184 -0.45 37.70 22.24
N GLU A 1185 -0.52 36.36 22.16
CA GLU A 1185 0.63 35.50 21.87
C GLU A 1185 0.56 34.92 20.44
N ASP A 1186 1.73 34.71 19.82
CA ASP A 1186 1.91 34.09 18.50
C ASP A 1186 1.65 32.57 18.53
N TYR A 1187 0.40 32.17 18.76
CA TYR A 1187 -0.02 30.77 18.65
C TYR A 1187 -0.03 30.28 17.20
N LEU A 1188 0.39 29.03 16.99
CA LEU A 1188 0.19 28.33 15.72
C LEU A 1188 -1.17 27.62 15.73
N TYR A 1189 -2.01 27.91 14.73
CA TYR A 1189 -3.34 27.31 14.57
C TYR A 1189 -3.34 26.32 13.41
N GLU A 1190 -4.09 25.24 13.56
CA GLU A 1190 -4.33 24.28 12.49
C GLU A 1190 -5.80 23.84 12.52
N TRP A 1191 -6.52 24.14 11.44
CA TRP A 1191 -7.90 23.72 11.24
C TRP A 1191 -7.97 22.46 10.37
N THR A 1192 -8.73 21.48 10.83
CA THR A 1192 -8.96 20.22 10.13
C THR A 1192 -10.43 19.86 10.12
N LEU A 1193 -10.96 19.55 8.95
CA LEU A 1193 -12.29 18.96 8.81
C LEU A 1193 -12.18 17.44 8.94
N ILE A 1194 -12.99 16.85 9.81
CA ILE A 1194 -13.08 15.41 10.01
C ILE A 1194 -14.38 14.94 9.40
N LYS A 1195 -14.33 13.92 8.55
CA LYS A 1195 -15.52 13.17 8.12
C LYS A 1195 -15.75 12.02 9.08
N THR A 1196 -16.98 11.84 9.53
CA THR A 1196 -17.39 10.76 10.43
C THR A 1196 -18.40 9.84 9.78
N ASP A 1197 -18.57 8.65 10.32
CA ASP A 1197 -19.75 7.85 10.07
C ASP A 1197 -20.95 8.37 10.87
N THR A 1198 -22.03 7.61 10.85
CA THR A 1198 -23.30 7.95 11.47
C THR A 1198 -23.33 7.75 12.98
N PHE A 1199 -22.30 7.13 13.55
CA PHE A 1199 -22.04 7.04 14.99
C PHE A 1199 -21.01 8.05 15.48
N ASN A 1200 -20.54 8.93 14.59
CA ASN A 1200 -19.46 9.88 14.84
C ASN A 1200 -18.05 9.25 14.90
N ASN A 1201 -17.87 8.01 14.44
CA ASN A 1201 -16.52 7.46 14.32
C ASN A 1201 -15.78 8.21 13.21
N PRO A 1202 -14.56 8.72 13.46
CA PRO A 1202 -13.83 9.49 12.46
C PRO A 1202 -13.23 8.57 11.39
N LEU A 1203 -13.41 8.97 10.13
CA LEU A 1203 -13.02 8.20 8.95
C LEU A 1203 -11.88 8.86 8.17
N ALA A 1204 -11.92 10.19 8.05
CA ALA A 1204 -11.05 10.94 7.16
C ALA A 1204 -10.77 12.34 7.71
N LEU A 1205 -9.66 12.94 7.28
CA LEU A 1205 -9.25 14.28 7.67
C LEU A 1205 -8.84 15.12 6.46
N LYS A 1206 -9.21 16.40 6.47
CA LYS A 1206 -8.87 17.39 5.44
C LYS A 1206 -8.39 18.68 6.10
N LYS A 1207 -7.12 19.04 5.90
CA LYS A 1207 -6.55 20.31 6.38
C LYS A 1207 -7.26 21.49 5.70
N LEU A 1208 -7.57 22.54 6.45
CA LEU A 1208 -8.36 23.69 5.98
C LEU A 1208 -7.59 25.02 6.00
N GLY A 1209 -6.76 25.27 7.01
CA GLY A 1209 -6.03 26.53 7.15
C GLY A 1209 -5.31 26.66 8.49
N ASN A 1210 -4.51 27.72 8.64
CA ASN A 1210 -3.60 27.93 9.76
C ASN A 1210 -3.74 29.28 10.50
N LYS A 1211 -4.83 30.01 10.23
CA LYS A 1211 -5.14 31.29 10.88
C LYS A 1211 -6.08 31.08 12.08
N PRO A 1212 -6.16 32.04 13.02
CA PRO A 1212 -7.15 31.97 14.11
C PRO A 1212 -8.61 32.00 13.62
N GLU A 1213 -8.84 32.46 12.38
CA GLU A 1213 -10.14 32.47 11.73
C GLU A 1213 -10.18 31.51 10.54
N LEU A 1214 -11.34 30.87 10.35
CA LEU A 1214 -11.58 29.92 9.26
C LEU A 1214 -12.92 30.23 8.58
N SER A 1215 -12.89 30.42 7.26
CA SER A 1215 -14.09 30.43 6.42
C SER A 1215 -14.29 29.06 5.77
N LEU A 1216 -15.24 28.28 6.25
CA LEU A 1216 -15.53 26.93 5.75
C LEU A 1216 -16.74 26.93 4.81
N LYS A 1217 -16.59 26.32 3.63
CA LYS A 1217 -17.72 25.98 2.75
C LYS A 1217 -18.43 24.74 3.31
N ILE A 1218 -19.69 24.87 3.68
CA ILE A 1218 -20.45 23.80 4.34
C ILE A 1218 -20.70 22.62 3.37
N PRO A 1219 -20.35 21.37 3.74
CA PRO A 1219 -20.64 20.19 2.92
C PRO A 1219 -22.13 19.83 2.94
N HIS A 1220 -22.61 19.09 1.93
CA HIS A 1220 -24.03 18.70 1.82
C HIS A 1220 -24.53 17.90 3.03
N ASP A 1221 -23.75 16.95 3.53
CA ASP A 1221 -24.10 16.13 4.69
C ASP A 1221 -23.36 16.57 5.96
N TYR A 1222 -23.46 17.87 6.31
CA TYR A 1222 -22.66 18.50 7.37
C TYR A 1222 -22.77 17.84 8.75
N ASP A 1223 -23.82 17.06 9.01
CA ASP A 1223 -23.98 16.28 10.26
C ASP A 1223 -22.92 15.20 10.44
N PHE A 1224 -22.34 14.70 9.33
CA PHE A 1224 -21.23 13.74 9.32
C PHE A 1224 -19.85 14.39 9.31
N TYR A 1225 -19.77 15.67 9.68
CA TYR A 1225 -18.49 16.38 9.74
C TYR A 1225 -18.25 17.00 11.11
N ARG A 1226 -17.01 16.93 11.57
CA ARG A 1226 -16.53 17.60 12.78
C ARG A 1226 -15.42 18.56 12.41
N LEU A 1227 -15.30 19.65 13.16
CA LEU A 1227 -14.21 20.60 13.03
C LEU A 1227 -13.24 20.38 14.18
N LEU A 1228 -11.99 20.09 13.83
CA LEU A 1228 -10.86 20.00 14.75
C LEU A 1228 -10.01 21.27 14.63
N LEU A 1229 -9.75 21.87 15.78
CA LEU A 1229 -8.76 22.91 15.97
C LEU A 1229 -7.60 22.34 16.78
N THR A 1230 -6.39 22.44 16.25
CA THR A 1230 -5.14 22.19 16.98
C THR A 1230 -4.40 23.51 17.19
N VAL A 1231 -3.93 23.76 18.41
CA VAL A 1231 -3.20 24.97 18.77
C VAL A 1231 -1.89 24.60 19.46
N LYS A 1232 -0.80 25.27 19.09
CA LYS A 1232 0.52 25.15 19.73
C LYS A 1232 0.98 26.52 20.24
N SER A 1233 1.28 26.63 21.53
CA SER A 1233 1.95 27.81 22.10
C SER A 1233 3.45 27.77 21.76
N PRO A 1234 4.10 28.91 21.49
CA PRO A 1234 5.57 28.98 21.40
C PRO A 1234 6.28 28.58 22.71
N SER A 1235 5.61 28.80 23.84
CA SER A 1235 6.18 28.55 25.18
C SER A 1235 6.01 27.09 25.66
N GLU A 1236 5.17 26.31 24.97
CA GLU A 1236 4.83 24.94 25.38
C GLU A 1236 5.30 23.89 24.37
N ASP A 1237 5.72 22.74 24.87
CA ASP A 1237 6.21 21.62 24.08
C ASP A 1237 5.09 20.65 23.63
N PHE A 1238 3.82 20.99 23.89
CA PHE A 1238 2.66 20.18 23.57
C PHE A 1238 1.60 20.95 22.76
N VAL A 1239 0.67 20.20 22.18
CA VAL A 1239 -0.47 20.75 21.43
C VAL A 1239 -1.78 20.56 22.18
N MET A 1240 -2.66 21.56 22.07
CA MET A 1240 -4.02 21.53 22.57
C MET A 1240 -5.00 21.31 21.42
N ARG A 1241 -6.09 20.60 21.68
CA ARG A 1241 -7.07 20.23 20.63
C ARG A 1241 -8.51 20.38 21.08
N SER A 1242 -9.37 20.80 20.18
CA SER A 1242 -10.82 20.89 20.37
C SER A 1242 -11.54 20.37 19.13
N ILE A 1243 -12.47 19.42 19.33
CA ILE A 1243 -13.30 18.85 18.26
C ILE A 1243 -14.75 19.22 18.53
N THR A 1244 -15.46 19.72 17.52
CA THR A 1244 -16.89 20.06 17.63
C THR A 1244 -17.67 19.70 16.37
N LYS A 1245 -19.00 19.56 16.49
CA LYS A 1245 -19.94 19.64 15.35
C LYS A 1245 -19.82 21.00 14.66
N LEU A 1246 -20.15 21.05 13.36
CA LEU A 1246 -20.12 22.29 12.57
C LEU A 1246 -21.15 23.32 13.04
N ASN A 1247 -22.28 22.89 13.58
CA ASN A 1247 -23.31 23.77 14.12
C ASN A 1247 -23.45 23.66 15.66
N THR A 1248 -24.11 24.66 16.21
CA THR A 1248 -24.77 24.56 17.52
C THR A 1248 -26.22 24.18 17.25
N PRO A 1249 -26.72 23.03 17.75
CA PRO A 1249 -28.12 22.65 17.53
C PRO A 1249 -29.04 23.68 18.18
N LEU A 1250 -29.95 24.27 17.39
CA LEU A 1250 -31.03 25.10 17.89
C LEU A 1250 -32.03 24.15 18.56
N ILE A 1251 -32.00 24.06 19.89
CA ILE A 1251 -33.07 23.42 20.66
C ILE A 1251 -34.25 24.37 20.57
N THR A 1252 -35.12 24.16 19.59
CA THR A 1252 -36.46 24.74 19.64
C THR A 1252 -37.25 23.87 20.60
N GLU A 1253 -37.40 24.33 21.86
CA GLU A 1253 -38.44 23.79 22.73
C GLU A 1253 -39.77 23.89 21.96
N LYS A 1254 -40.39 22.75 21.69
CA LYS A 1254 -41.66 22.63 20.99
C LYS A 1254 -42.64 21.84 21.83
#